data_AF-A0A068QYI8-F1
#
_entry.id   AF-A0A068QYI8-F1
#
_cell.length_a   1.000
_cell.length_b   1.000
_cell.length_c   1.000
_cell.angle_alpha   90.00
_cell.angle_beta   90.00
_cell.angle_gamma   90.00
#
_symmetry.space_group_name_H-M   'P 1'
#
loop_
_entity.id
_entity.type
_entity.pdbx_description
1 polymer ?
#
loop_
_entity_poly.entity_id
_entity_poly.type
_entity_poly.pdbx_seq_one_letter_code
_entity_poly.pdbx_strand_id
1 'polypeptide(L)'
;MSSLVIILAAFIISLIIMASFLIFRWRRLDNTSYLQLLAKKNRRKLDADEYQTIESYVRNARLITTNRRYSTSYPVLPIKHHGVYTITHPVTRFSSATDEVHHWLYYIDEMEIHLPVWLEPFIKQQNTLEIVQTTSMPLVITVNGHSLKDYQQAPSIVQSTAKTEQASIQKNGNSRANLLYTRKETLEEYRLRKSTGLQEGILMCAGLSLWFVALFLPIPMFPWLMLVALLLILTSFWPYFRLPSDRQRVDIHCFSGVPKRWGVFSEFDQKKRKNVSLGGIDLIYPAHWEPYVSHDFDQHTDIDMYTDCHVVRQGRYLSLHEEEKHYPYQRYNKNLILAIFSILALLMLYFFQPVSLSMRLSFAWLYGSNTKVITSHHELQNMVVKEGDVLKVKGAGMCYMPPIALPESDDRLFAPFDCRGIYWNSEIPLPIVESELIEDISALIKLLNEQLHPDERDRKINPRLKQSMAKSGMIPLDKFSQIILATHKVCLQDTRCDRLKTALVNLGNAANWDELLKEAKTGKLAETNVLLRAISADALEKLVHATTREFIYQEIGRWISLINSPSPGGVLLRSDEDKSLTEYPVRTNYIFNFTPLDQWYELHDILALLLKTPFDISGIVTGLSVDPNGTRHIMLHREPDPATLIRYLWSCLLLAILLATLTINPLLIIKKRQKNQRRLQTVTQYYNSCFNL
;
A
#
# COMPACT_ATOMS: atom_id res chain seq x y z
N MET A 1 -4.58 -15.28 -3.27
CA MET A 1 -4.37 -13.89 -3.72
C MET A 1 -3.03 -13.41 -3.18
N SER A 2 -2.14 -12.95 -4.06
CA SER A 2 -0.75 -12.62 -3.70
C SER A 2 -0.69 -11.53 -2.63
N SER A 3 0.16 -11.71 -1.63
CA SER A 3 0.48 -10.74 -0.57
C SER A 3 0.81 -9.35 -1.12
N LEU A 4 1.28 -9.25 -2.36
CA LEU A 4 1.48 -8.01 -3.10
C LEU A 4 0.19 -7.19 -3.31
N VAL A 5 -0.96 -7.84 -3.55
CA VAL A 5 -2.25 -7.17 -3.76
C VAL A 5 -2.75 -6.53 -2.47
N ILE A 6 -2.53 -7.21 -1.34
CA ILE A 6 -2.95 -6.74 0.00
C ILE A 6 -2.10 -5.52 0.40
N ILE A 7 -0.80 -5.54 0.12
CA ILE A 7 0.10 -4.42 0.46
C ILE A 7 -0.14 -3.22 -0.46
N LEU A 8 -0.43 -3.44 -1.75
CA LEU A 8 -0.81 -2.38 -2.69
C LEU A 8 -2.11 -1.69 -2.24
N ALA A 9 -3.11 -2.48 -1.83
CA ALA A 9 -4.35 -1.96 -1.28
C ALA A 9 -4.09 -1.14 0.00
N ALA A 10 -3.27 -1.64 0.92
CA ALA A 10 -2.90 -0.92 2.14
C ALA A 10 -2.18 0.41 1.86
N PHE A 11 -1.33 0.45 0.84
CA PHE A 11 -0.61 1.67 0.44
C PHE A 11 -1.56 2.72 -0.17
N ILE A 12 -2.47 2.30 -1.05
CA ILE A 12 -3.49 3.17 -1.64
C ILE A 12 -4.43 3.71 -0.54
N ILE A 13 -4.84 2.85 0.39
CA ILE A 13 -5.67 3.24 1.54
C ILE A 13 -4.92 4.25 2.43
N SER A 14 -3.62 4.05 2.69
CA SER A 14 -2.79 4.99 3.46
C SER A 14 -2.69 6.37 2.79
N LEU A 15 -2.48 6.41 1.47
CA LEU A 15 -2.45 7.67 0.70
C LEU A 15 -3.81 8.38 0.72
N ILE A 16 -4.91 7.64 0.61
CA ILE A 16 -6.27 8.19 0.68
C ILE A 16 -6.56 8.72 2.09
N ILE A 17 -6.16 8.00 3.15
CA ILE A 17 -6.32 8.45 4.54
C ILE A 17 -5.51 9.72 4.78
N MET A 18 -4.27 9.80 4.30
CA MET A 18 -3.43 10.99 4.46
C MET A 18 -4.01 12.20 3.73
N ALA A 19 -4.46 12.02 2.48
CA ALA A 19 -5.10 13.09 1.70
C ALA A 19 -6.43 13.54 2.34
N SER A 20 -7.25 12.58 2.78
CA SER A 20 -8.52 12.86 3.47
C SER A 20 -8.29 13.58 4.81
N PHE A 21 -7.29 13.18 5.60
CA PHE A 21 -6.93 13.84 6.84
C PHE A 21 -6.47 15.28 6.64
N LEU A 22 -5.67 15.55 5.60
CA LEU A 22 -5.24 16.90 5.25
C LEU A 22 -6.40 17.78 4.78
N ILE A 23 -7.30 17.25 3.95
CA ILE A 23 -8.52 17.95 3.50
C ILE A 23 -9.47 18.22 4.67
N PHE A 24 -9.65 17.24 5.56
CA PHE A 24 -10.49 17.33 6.74
C PHE A 24 -9.97 18.36 7.74
N ARG A 25 -8.64 18.43 7.94
CA ARG A 25 -8.01 19.41 8.81
C ARG A 25 -8.13 20.83 8.26
N TRP A 26 -8.14 21.00 6.94
CA TRP A 26 -8.40 22.30 6.30
C TRP A 26 -9.87 22.73 6.35
N ARG A 27 -10.83 21.82 6.17
CA ARG A 27 -12.27 22.18 6.21
C ARG A 27 -12.82 22.52 7.60
N ARG A 28 -12.14 22.13 8.68
CA ARG A 28 -12.65 22.29 10.06
C ARG A 28 -12.42 23.67 10.67
N LEU A 29 -11.66 24.56 10.04
CA LEU A 29 -11.25 25.82 10.66
C LEU A 29 -12.25 26.99 10.52
N ASP A 30 -13.24 26.93 9.61
CA ASP A 30 -14.05 28.11 9.28
C ASP A 30 -15.46 28.09 9.90
N ASN A 31 -15.61 28.51 11.16
CA ASN A 31 -16.83 29.13 11.77
C ASN A 31 -17.57 28.35 12.88
N THR A 32 -17.53 27.02 12.95
CA THR A 32 -18.29 26.30 14.01
C THR A 32 -17.61 26.37 15.40
N SER A 33 -16.30 26.55 15.41
CA SER A 33 -15.43 26.54 16.59
C SER A 33 -15.51 27.83 17.42
N TYR A 34 -15.88 28.97 16.83
CA TYR A 34 -15.78 30.29 17.46
C TYR A 34 -16.85 30.52 18.55
N LEU A 35 -18.11 30.19 18.26
CA LEU A 35 -19.22 30.26 19.23
C LEU A 35 -19.04 29.27 20.40
N GLN A 36 -18.51 28.08 20.11
CA GLN A 36 -18.16 27.08 21.14
C GLN A 36 -16.98 27.50 22.02
N LEU A 37 -16.08 28.37 21.52
CA LEU A 37 -14.97 28.93 22.29
C LEU A 37 -15.43 30.03 23.25
N LEU A 38 -16.36 30.89 22.83
CA LEU A 38 -16.94 31.99 23.61
C LEU A 38 -17.91 31.51 24.70
N ALA A 39 -18.76 30.52 24.41
CA ALA A 39 -19.84 30.07 25.29
C ALA A 39 -19.40 29.08 26.39
N LYS A 40 -18.13 29.09 26.80
CA LYS A 40 -17.49 28.00 27.55
C LYS A 40 -18.02 27.76 28.98
N LYS A 41 -19.01 28.51 29.47
CA LYS A 41 -19.46 28.39 30.87
C LYS A 41 -20.94 28.12 31.16
N ASN A 42 -21.91 28.47 30.31
CA ASN A 42 -23.33 28.19 30.62
C ASN A 42 -24.13 27.84 29.36
N ARG A 43 -24.51 26.57 29.23
CA ARG A 43 -25.43 26.06 28.20
C ARG A 43 -26.66 25.49 28.88
N ARG A 44 -27.86 25.94 28.49
CA ARG A 44 -29.13 25.34 28.89
C ARG A 44 -29.88 24.77 27.69
N LYS A 45 -30.83 23.87 27.94
CA LYS A 45 -31.72 23.34 26.90
C LYS A 45 -32.87 24.35 26.69
N LEU A 46 -33.28 24.53 25.45
CA LEU A 46 -34.42 25.37 25.08
C LEU A 46 -35.72 24.78 25.61
N ASP A 47 -36.55 25.60 26.26
CA ASP A 47 -37.86 25.20 26.78
C ASP A 47 -38.92 25.09 25.68
N ALA A 48 -39.98 24.32 25.91
CA ALA A 48 -41.05 24.10 24.93
C ALA A 48 -41.84 25.39 24.66
N ASP A 49 -42.08 26.20 25.68
CA ASP A 49 -42.74 27.50 25.54
C ASP A 49 -41.87 28.48 24.73
N GLU A 50 -40.57 28.54 25.03
CA GLU A 50 -39.61 29.39 24.33
C GLU A 50 -39.51 29.01 22.85
N TYR A 51 -39.55 27.71 22.55
CA TYR A 51 -39.57 27.22 21.17
C TYR A 51 -40.80 27.73 20.41
N GLN A 52 -42.00 27.64 21.00
CA GLN A 52 -43.23 28.16 20.40
C GLN A 52 -43.18 29.68 20.22
N THR A 53 -42.63 30.41 21.18
CA THR A 53 -42.43 31.86 21.08
C THR A 53 -41.51 32.22 19.92
N ILE A 54 -40.37 31.54 19.78
CA ILE A 54 -39.42 31.78 18.68
C ILE A 54 -40.06 31.46 17.34
N GLU A 55 -40.81 30.35 17.23
CA GLU A 55 -41.48 29.99 15.99
C GLU A 55 -42.54 31.03 15.60
N SER A 56 -43.32 31.54 16.57
CA SER A 56 -44.30 32.60 16.35
C SER A 56 -43.64 33.92 15.92
N TYR A 57 -42.50 34.28 16.54
CA TYR A 57 -41.73 35.47 16.20
C TYR A 57 -41.15 35.38 14.77
N VAL A 58 -40.52 34.27 14.42
CA VAL A 58 -39.97 34.06 13.07
C VAL A 58 -41.08 34.05 12.01
N ARG A 59 -42.27 33.51 12.33
CA ARG A 59 -43.44 33.53 11.44
C ARG A 59 -43.96 34.96 11.23
N ASN A 60 -44.05 35.77 12.29
CA ASN A 60 -44.53 37.16 12.21
C ASN A 60 -43.50 38.10 11.56
N ALA A 61 -42.21 37.90 11.80
CA ALA A 61 -41.14 38.66 11.16
C ALA A 61 -41.16 38.51 9.63
N ARG A 62 -41.55 37.33 9.11
CA ARG A 62 -41.75 37.10 7.66
C ARG A 62 -42.91 37.91 7.08
N LEU A 63 -44.01 38.09 7.82
CA LEU A 63 -45.20 38.82 7.36
C LEU A 63 -44.95 40.34 7.25
N ILE A 64 -44.08 40.89 8.11
CA ILE A 64 -43.73 42.32 8.08
C ILE A 64 -42.86 42.65 6.85
N THR A 65 -42.08 41.69 6.34
CA THR A 65 -41.18 41.89 5.19
C THR A 65 -41.84 41.77 3.81
N THR A 66 -43.03 41.16 3.69
CA THR A 66 -43.68 40.97 2.38
C THR A 66 -44.28 42.24 1.78
N ASN A 67 -44.37 43.35 2.52
CA ASN A 67 -44.99 44.60 2.06
C ASN A 67 -43.99 45.71 1.68
N ARG A 68 -42.69 45.42 1.58
CA ARG A 68 -41.65 46.38 1.11
C ARG A 68 -40.97 45.84 -0.14
N ARG A 69 -41.02 46.60 -1.24
CA ARG A 69 -40.52 46.24 -2.60
C ARG A 69 -39.00 46.09 -2.74
N TYR A 70 -38.24 45.97 -1.65
CA TYR A 70 -36.81 45.71 -1.68
C TYR A 70 -36.51 44.48 -0.83
N SER A 71 -36.35 43.35 -1.51
CA SER A 71 -35.99 42.07 -0.94
C SER A 71 -34.50 42.06 -0.55
N THR A 72 -34.16 42.62 0.60
CA THR A 72 -33.04 42.07 1.38
C THR A 72 -33.58 40.83 2.07
N SER A 73 -33.32 39.68 1.45
CA SER A 73 -33.74 38.36 1.92
C SER A 73 -33.24 38.13 3.35
N TYR A 74 -34.08 38.41 4.36
CA TYR A 74 -33.82 37.88 5.70
C TYR A 74 -33.87 36.36 5.58
N PRO A 75 -32.75 35.67 5.82
CA PRO A 75 -32.70 34.24 5.58
C PRO A 75 -33.66 33.54 6.54
N VAL A 76 -34.34 32.52 6.04
CA VAL A 76 -35.17 31.62 6.86
C VAL A 76 -34.32 31.17 8.07
N LEU A 77 -34.79 31.46 9.29
CA LEU A 77 -34.12 31.15 10.58
C LEU A 77 -34.74 29.90 11.25
N PRO A 78 -34.71 28.68 10.67
CA PRO A 78 -35.07 27.48 11.41
C PRO A 78 -34.00 27.19 12.47
N ILE A 79 -34.46 26.78 13.65
CA ILE A 79 -33.59 26.43 14.78
C ILE A 79 -32.77 25.19 14.39
N LYS A 80 -31.44 25.31 14.43
CA LYS A 80 -30.50 24.22 14.09
C LYS A 80 -30.17 23.35 15.31
N HIS A 81 -30.08 23.97 16.49
CA HIS A 81 -29.79 23.28 17.74
C HIS A 81 -30.67 23.81 18.88
N HIS A 82 -31.25 22.92 19.68
CA HIS A 82 -32.07 23.23 20.86
C HIS A 82 -31.24 23.64 22.10
N GLY A 83 -30.02 24.14 21.89
CA GLY A 83 -29.14 24.60 22.95
C GLY A 83 -29.15 26.12 23.02
N VAL A 84 -29.44 26.67 24.19
CA VAL A 84 -29.34 28.10 24.49
C VAL A 84 -27.96 28.35 25.08
N TYR A 85 -27.24 29.31 24.50
CA TYR A 85 -25.92 29.70 24.93
C TYR A 85 -26.00 31.06 25.62
N THR A 86 -25.57 31.14 26.88
CA THR A 86 -25.47 32.40 27.61
C THR A 86 -24.09 33.00 27.38
N ILE A 87 -24.03 34.21 26.84
CA ILE A 87 -22.80 34.92 26.52
C ILE A 87 -22.84 36.30 27.16
N THR A 88 -21.76 36.69 27.83
CA THR A 88 -21.60 38.05 28.36
C THR A 88 -20.71 38.86 27.42
N HIS A 89 -21.31 39.71 26.57
CA HIS A 89 -20.57 40.41 25.52
C HIS A 89 -21.15 41.80 25.21
N PRO A 90 -20.34 42.81 24.84
CA PRO A 90 -20.84 44.02 24.20
C PRO A 90 -21.51 43.69 22.85
N VAL A 91 -22.61 44.39 22.54
CA VAL A 91 -23.27 44.31 21.23
C VAL A 91 -22.94 45.58 20.46
N THR A 92 -22.33 45.43 19.28
CA THR A 92 -22.03 46.54 18.38
C THR A 92 -23.13 46.70 17.35
N ARG A 93 -23.58 47.94 17.10
CA ARG A 93 -24.60 48.27 16.08
C ARG A 93 -23.98 49.01 14.90
N PHE A 94 -24.36 48.66 13.69
CA PHE A 94 -24.01 49.37 12.47
C PHE A 94 -25.28 49.77 11.73
N SER A 95 -25.38 51.03 11.30
CA SER A 95 -26.45 51.47 10.41
C SER A 95 -26.03 51.22 8.97
N SER A 96 -26.78 50.43 8.21
CA SER A 96 -26.66 50.42 6.75
C SER A 96 -27.43 51.61 6.21
N ALA A 97 -26.73 52.62 5.68
CA ALA A 97 -27.36 53.80 5.08
C ALA A 97 -27.66 53.53 3.60
N THR A 98 -28.83 52.96 3.34
CA THR A 98 -29.43 52.91 1.99
C THR A 98 -30.85 53.44 2.09
N ASP A 99 -31.09 54.59 1.46
CA ASP A 99 -32.34 55.34 1.26
C ASP A 99 -33.52 55.08 2.22
N GLU A 100 -33.82 56.13 3.00
CA GLU A 100 -35.05 56.44 3.76
C GLU A 100 -35.59 55.45 4.81
N VAL A 101 -34.97 54.28 5.03
CA VAL A 101 -35.25 53.47 6.22
C VAL A 101 -33.97 52.93 6.85
N HIS A 102 -33.65 53.41 8.05
CA HIS A 102 -32.51 52.90 8.82
C HIS A 102 -32.77 51.45 9.27
N HIS A 103 -31.86 50.55 8.90
CA HIS A 103 -31.80 49.18 9.40
C HIS A 103 -30.53 49.02 10.20
N TRP A 104 -30.67 48.63 11.47
CA TRP A 104 -29.54 48.37 12.36
C TRP A 104 -29.12 46.90 12.22
N LEU A 105 -27.84 46.69 11.92
CA LEU A 105 -27.19 45.40 11.95
C LEU A 105 -26.46 45.25 13.29
N TYR A 106 -26.66 44.13 13.97
CA TYR A 106 -26.10 43.87 15.30
C TYR A 106 -25.02 42.80 15.21
N TYR A 107 -23.91 43.02 15.91
CA TYR A 107 -22.77 42.13 15.94
C TYR A 107 -22.31 41.84 17.36
N ILE A 108 -21.84 40.61 17.55
CA ILE A 108 -21.05 40.19 18.69
C ILE A 108 -19.66 39.87 18.13
N ASP A 109 -18.67 40.72 18.43
CA ASP A 109 -17.38 40.75 17.75
C ASP A 109 -17.52 40.85 16.22
N GLU A 110 -17.17 39.79 15.52
CA GLU A 110 -17.14 39.66 14.06
C GLU A 110 -18.37 38.88 13.54
N MET A 111 -19.30 38.49 14.43
CA MET A 111 -20.47 37.67 14.11
C MET A 111 -21.75 38.50 14.06
N GLU A 112 -22.41 38.51 12.92
CA GLU A 112 -23.74 39.11 12.76
C GLU A 112 -24.78 38.30 13.54
N ILE A 113 -25.63 38.99 14.31
CA ILE A 113 -26.69 38.41 15.14
C ILE A 113 -28.05 39.03 14.80
N HIS A 114 -29.10 38.20 14.90
CA HIS A 114 -30.47 38.70 14.80
C HIS A 114 -30.96 39.14 16.18
N LEU A 115 -31.15 40.44 16.35
CA LEU A 115 -31.72 41.03 17.56
C LEU A 115 -33.17 41.50 17.32
N PRO A 116 -34.16 40.98 18.06
CA PRO A 116 -35.52 41.50 18.02
C PRO A 116 -35.60 42.98 18.42
N VAL A 117 -36.37 43.77 17.67
CA VAL A 117 -36.50 45.22 17.87
C VAL A 117 -36.94 45.59 19.30
N TRP A 118 -37.80 44.78 19.92
CA TRP A 118 -38.25 45.02 21.30
C TRP A 118 -37.15 44.86 22.34
N LEU A 119 -36.08 44.13 22.01
CA LEU A 119 -34.93 43.92 22.90
C LEU A 119 -33.84 44.99 22.71
N GLU A 120 -33.95 45.85 21.69
CA GLU A 120 -32.99 46.93 21.40
C GLU A 120 -32.82 47.94 22.54
N PRO A 121 -33.89 48.41 23.24
CA PRO A 121 -33.74 49.38 24.33
C PRO A 121 -32.97 48.85 25.55
N PHE A 122 -32.84 47.52 25.70
CA PHE A 122 -32.23 46.89 26.86
C PHE A 122 -30.72 46.62 26.70
N ILE A 123 -30.13 47.06 25.58
CA ILE A 123 -28.69 46.96 25.35
C ILE A 123 -27.93 47.94 26.25
N LYS A 124 -26.98 47.42 27.02
CA LYS A 124 -26.01 48.12 27.85
C LYS A 124 -24.59 47.93 27.29
N GLN A 125 -23.59 48.58 27.91
CA GLN A 125 -22.18 48.40 27.54
C GLN A 125 -21.70 46.95 27.70
N GLN A 126 -22.24 46.21 28.67
CA GLN A 126 -22.01 44.79 28.85
C GLN A 126 -23.36 44.09 28.94
N ASN A 127 -23.60 43.11 28.06
CA ASN A 127 -24.88 42.42 27.96
C ASN A 127 -24.76 40.95 28.30
N THR A 128 -25.67 40.45 29.13
CA THR A 128 -25.89 39.00 29.27
C THR A 128 -26.93 38.60 28.22
N LEU A 129 -26.48 37.91 27.18
CA LEU A 129 -27.29 37.51 26.03
C LEU A 129 -27.53 36.00 26.08
N GLU A 130 -28.77 35.57 25.87
CA GLU A 130 -29.06 34.17 25.57
C GLU A 130 -29.40 34.00 24.10
N ILE A 131 -28.64 33.11 23.44
CA ILE A 131 -28.64 32.99 21.99
C ILE A 131 -28.94 31.55 21.59
N VAL A 132 -29.78 31.38 20.57
CA VAL A 132 -30.03 30.09 19.91
C VAL A 132 -29.48 30.10 18.50
N GLN A 133 -28.85 28.98 18.14
CA GLN A 133 -28.27 28.82 16.83
C GLN A 133 -29.34 28.44 15.80
N THR A 134 -29.51 29.29 14.78
CA THR A 134 -30.32 29.01 13.61
C THR A 134 -29.44 28.62 12.41
N THR A 135 -30.01 28.30 11.25
CA THR A 135 -29.21 27.90 10.08
C THR A 135 -28.45 29.04 9.41
N SER A 136 -28.89 30.29 9.57
CA SER A 136 -28.30 31.45 8.88
C SER A 136 -27.49 32.35 9.81
N MET A 137 -28.09 32.81 10.90
CA MET A 137 -27.43 33.64 11.91
C MET A 137 -27.99 33.35 13.32
N PRO A 138 -27.23 33.59 14.40
CA PRO A 138 -27.72 33.34 15.76
C PRO A 138 -28.87 34.29 16.11
N LEU A 139 -29.92 33.77 16.75
CA LEU A 139 -31.05 34.56 17.24
C LEU A 139 -30.88 34.84 18.73
N VAL A 140 -30.98 36.10 19.12
CA VAL A 140 -31.01 36.51 20.53
C VAL A 140 -32.43 36.36 21.09
N ILE A 141 -32.57 35.62 22.19
CA ILE A 141 -33.85 35.35 22.85
C ILE A 141 -34.00 36.21 24.10
N THR A 142 -32.92 36.41 24.86
CA THR A 142 -32.94 37.25 26.05
C THR A 142 -31.75 38.22 26.08
N VAL A 143 -32.00 39.44 26.58
CA VAL A 143 -30.98 40.48 26.79
C VAL A 143 -31.14 41.02 28.20
N ASN A 144 -30.11 40.90 29.03
CA ASN A 144 -30.06 41.48 30.38
C ASN A 144 -31.28 41.11 31.26
N GLY A 145 -31.80 39.89 31.12
CA GLY A 145 -32.96 39.39 31.86
C GLY A 145 -34.32 39.66 31.22
N HIS A 146 -34.39 40.39 30.11
CA HIS A 146 -35.61 40.60 29.33
C HIS A 146 -35.74 39.52 28.26
N SER A 147 -36.87 38.80 28.24
CA SER A 147 -37.09 37.69 27.32
C SER A 147 -38.01 38.05 26.17
N LEU A 148 -37.79 37.44 25.01
CA LEU A 148 -38.69 37.51 23.87
C LEU A 148 -40.13 37.07 24.22
N LYS A 149 -40.29 36.18 25.22
CA LYS A 149 -41.60 35.71 25.72
C LYS A 149 -42.47 36.86 26.24
N ASP A 150 -41.84 37.88 26.82
CA ASP A 150 -42.54 38.98 27.51
C ASP A 150 -43.26 39.93 26.53
N TYR A 151 -42.95 39.86 25.23
CA TYR A 151 -43.40 40.81 24.21
C TYR A 151 -44.34 40.20 23.15
N GLN A 152 -44.89 39.00 23.38
CA GLN A 152 -45.79 38.31 22.44
C GLN A 152 -47.08 39.07 22.06
N GLN A 153 -47.49 40.08 22.84
CA GLN A 153 -48.79 40.78 22.69
C GLN A 153 -48.68 42.29 22.40
N ALA A 154 -47.49 42.83 22.11
CA ALA A 154 -47.36 44.26 21.83
C ALA A 154 -47.91 44.61 20.41
N PRO A 155 -48.84 45.58 20.29
CA PRO A 155 -49.36 46.00 18.99
C PRO A 155 -48.30 46.79 18.19
N SER A 156 -48.54 46.86 16.89
CA SER A 156 -47.75 47.44 15.80
C SER A 156 -46.87 48.65 16.15
N ILE A 157 -45.61 48.60 15.68
CA ILE A 157 -44.57 49.63 15.78
C ILE A 157 -45.10 50.98 15.26
N VAL A 158 -45.44 51.88 16.17
CA VAL A 158 -45.40 53.33 15.90
C VAL A 158 -43.94 53.74 16.06
N GLN A 159 -43.33 54.24 14.99
CA GLN A 159 -42.02 54.90 15.06
C GLN A 159 -42.14 56.12 15.99
N SER A 160 -41.83 55.92 17.27
CA SER A 160 -41.50 57.01 18.16
C SER A 160 -40.13 57.53 17.73
N THR A 161 -40.13 58.62 16.98
CA THR A 161 -38.99 59.52 16.79
C THR A 161 -38.60 60.12 18.15
N ALA A 162 -37.92 59.33 18.98
CA ALA A 162 -37.20 59.87 20.12
C ALA A 162 -35.97 60.60 19.58
N LYS A 163 -36.00 61.93 19.65
CA LYS A 163 -34.80 62.79 19.54
C LYS A 163 -33.68 62.17 20.35
N THR A 164 -32.74 61.53 19.67
CA THR A 164 -31.47 61.16 20.28
C THR A 164 -30.49 62.22 19.84
N GLU A 165 -29.94 62.94 20.81
CA GLU A 165 -28.87 63.90 20.62
C GLU A 165 -27.82 63.27 19.69
N GLN A 166 -27.52 64.01 18.62
CA GLN A 166 -26.47 63.66 17.70
C GLN A 166 -25.16 63.56 18.51
N ALA A 167 -24.70 62.33 18.75
CA ALA A 167 -23.29 62.11 18.96
C ALA A 167 -22.63 62.57 17.66
N SER A 168 -22.14 63.81 17.66
CA SER A 168 -21.36 64.35 16.57
C SER A 168 -20.14 63.46 16.41
N ILE A 169 -20.14 62.59 15.39
CA ILE A 169 -18.90 62.11 14.82
C ILE A 169 -18.21 63.38 14.34
N GLN A 170 -17.19 63.81 15.10
CA GLN A 170 -16.28 64.83 14.65
C GLN A 170 -15.77 64.35 13.29
N LYS A 171 -16.25 64.95 12.20
CA LYS A 171 -15.68 64.79 10.86
C LYS A 171 -14.26 65.32 10.97
N ASN A 172 -13.35 64.47 11.41
CA ASN A 172 -11.96 64.86 11.57
C ASN A 172 -11.41 65.11 10.17
N GLY A 173 -10.96 66.34 9.96
CA GLY A 173 -10.47 66.81 8.67
C GLY A 173 -9.33 65.94 8.15
N ASN A 174 -9.37 65.68 6.84
CA ASN A 174 -8.20 65.39 6.00
C ASN A 174 -7.48 64.04 6.14
N SER A 175 -8.13 62.96 6.60
CA SER A 175 -7.58 61.60 6.39
C SER A 175 -8.25 60.91 5.19
N ARG A 176 -8.15 61.50 4.00
CA ARG A 176 -8.57 60.83 2.75
C ARG A 176 -7.38 60.03 2.21
N ALA A 177 -7.58 58.74 1.97
CA ALA A 177 -6.63 57.92 1.24
C ALA A 177 -6.88 58.14 -0.26
N ASN A 178 -5.88 58.64 -0.99
CA ASN A 178 -5.96 58.83 -2.43
C ASN A 178 -5.30 57.65 -3.13
N LEU A 179 -6.05 56.94 -3.97
CA LEU A 179 -5.47 55.93 -4.85
C LEU A 179 -4.65 56.64 -5.95
N LEU A 180 -3.35 56.36 -6.02
CA LEU A 180 -2.45 56.93 -7.03
C LEU A 180 -2.57 56.16 -8.35
N TYR A 181 -2.28 54.87 -8.31
CA TYR A 181 -2.33 53.96 -9.45
C TYR A 181 -2.33 52.51 -8.97
N THR A 182 -2.64 51.60 -9.89
CA THR A 182 -2.56 50.16 -9.65
C THR A 182 -1.39 49.61 -10.45
N ARG A 183 -0.47 48.90 -9.80
CA ARG A 183 0.67 48.22 -10.44
C ARG A 183 0.55 46.70 -10.33
N LYS A 184 1.19 45.96 -11.22
CA LYS A 184 1.37 44.52 -11.05
C LYS A 184 2.48 44.24 -10.04
N GLU A 185 2.31 43.16 -9.29
CA GLU A 185 3.31 42.60 -8.39
C GLU A 185 4.66 42.35 -9.09
N THR A 186 5.77 42.63 -8.41
CA THR A 186 7.12 42.34 -8.94
C THR A 186 7.46 40.85 -8.82
N LEU A 187 8.54 40.41 -9.48
CA LEU A 187 8.96 39.00 -9.41
C LEU A 187 9.38 38.57 -8.00
N GLU A 188 9.96 39.49 -7.24
CA GLU A 188 10.44 39.34 -5.88
C GLU A 188 9.26 39.19 -4.90
N GLU A 189 8.29 40.11 -4.98
CA GLU A 189 7.05 40.06 -4.20
C GLU A 189 6.27 38.77 -4.49
N TYR A 190 6.18 38.39 -5.77
CA TYR A 190 5.56 37.13 -6.20
C TYR A 190 6.25 35.89 -5.61
N ARG A 191 7.59 35.89 -5.52
CA ARG A 191 8.34 34.80 -4.89
C ARG A 191 8.01 34.68 -3.41
N LEU A 192 7.86 35.79 -2.69
CA LEU A 192 7.47 35.79 -1.28
C LEU A 192 6.04 35.26 -1.07
N ARG A 193 5.08 35.66 -1.91
CA ARG A 193 3.68 35.22 -1.78
C ARG A 193 3.47 33.76 -2.19
N LYS A 194 3.93 33.36 -3.38
CA LYS A 194 3.60 32.03 -3.91
C LYS A 194 4.59 30.99 -3.44
N SER A 195 4.15 29.98 -2.69
CA SER A 195 4.97 28.83 -2.30
C SER A 195 5.48 28.05 -3.52
N THR A 196 6.76 28.23 -3.86
CA THR A 196 7.42 27.51 -4.95
C THR A 196 7.94 26.15 -4.47
N GLY A 197 7.84 25.12 -5.32
CA GLY A 197 8.53 23.84 -5.15
C GLY A 197 7.73 22.66 -4.58
N LEU A 198 6.53 22.85 -4.02
CA LEU A 198 5.75 21.72 -3.47
C LEU A 198 5.16 20.85 -4.59
N GLN A 199 4.49 21.46 -5.57
CA GLN A 199 3.97 20.75 -6.75
C GLN A 199 5.08 20.07 -7.56
N GLU A 200 6.22 20.74 -7.73
CA GLU A 200 7.41 20.18 -8.39
C GLU A 200 7.94 18.95 -7.65
N GLY A 201 8.05 19.03 -6.32
CA GLY A 201 8.46 17.91 -5.48
C GLY A 201 7.52 16.72 -5.62
N ILE A 202 6.20 16.95 -5.60
CA ILE A 202 5.19 15.90 -5.81
C ILE A 202 5.34 15.27 -7.19
N LEU A 203 5.49 16.07 -8.25
CA LEU A 203 5.63 15.56 -9.61
C LEU A 203 6.88 14.68 -9.78
N MET A 204 8.00 15.11 -9.18
CA MET A 204 9.24 14.34 -9.18
C MET A 204 9.10 13.03 -8.37
N CYS A 205 8.43 13.07 -7.22
CA CYS A 205 8.12 11.87 -6.43
C CYS A 205 7.19 10.91 -7.18
N ALA A 206 6.20 11.44 -7.91
CA ALA A 206 5.30 10.65 -8.73
C ALA A 206 6.05 9.95 -9.88
N GLY A 207 6.96 10.66 -10.56
CA GLY A 207 7.82 10.07 -11.59
C GLY A 207 8.73 8.96 -11.06
N LEU A 208 9.39 9.20 -9.91
CA LEU A 208 10.24 8.19 -9.26
C LEU A 208 9.42 6.98 -8.75
N SER A 209 8.20 7.21 -8.27
CA SER A 209 7.29 6.13 -7.86
C SER A 209 6.85 5.30 -9.06
N LEU A 210 6.55 5.93 -10.19
CA LEU A 210 6.17 5.24 -11.42
C LEU A 210 7.33 4.41 -11.98
N TRP A 211 8.55 4.92 -11.94
CA TRP A 211 9.75 4.15 -12.26
C TRP A 211 9.89 2.94 -11.34
N PHE A 212 9.77 3.13 -10.02
CA PHE A 212 9.78 1.99 -9.08
C PHE A 212 8.73 0.94 -9.45
N VAL A 213 7.48 1.33 -9.73
CA VAL A 213 6.41 0.41 -10.12
C VAL A 213 6.70 -0.29 -11.46
N ALA A 214 7.32 0.40 -12.42
CA ALA A 214 7.74 -0.19 -13.69
C ALA A 214 8.71 -1.36 -13.49
N LEU A 215 9.55 -1.31 -12.44
CA LEU A 215 10.46 -2.39 -12.09
C LEU A 215 9.77 -3.64 -11.53
N PHE A 216 8.44 -3.70 -11.37
CA PHE A 216 7.72 -4.90 -10.92
C PHE A 216 6.68 -5.39 -11.93
N LEU A 217 6.42 -4.61 -12.98
CA LEU A 217 5.42 -4.93 -13.99
C LEU A 217 5.99 -5.81 -15.12
N PRO A 218 5.12 -6.47 -15.91
CA PRO A 218 5.55 -7.31 -17.02
C PRO A 218 6.46 -6.56 -18.01
N ILE A 219 7.45 -7.27 -18.56
CA ILE A 219 8.45 -6.77 -19.50
C ILE A 219 7.86 -5.89 -20.64
N PRO A 220 6.74 -6.24 -21.32
CA PRO A 220 6.24 -5.41 -22.42
C PRO A 220 5.72 -4.03 -21.98
N MET A 221 5.32 -3.86 -20.71
CA MET A 221 4.84 -2.57 -20.19
C MET A 221 5.98 -1.64 -19.75
N PHE A 222 7.15 -2.20 -19.48
CA PHE A 222 8.32 -1.48 -18.96
C PHE A 222 8.69 -0.20 -19.75
N PRO A 223 8.89 -0.23 -21.09
CA PRO A 223 9.35 0.96 -21.83
C PRO A 223 8.34 2.12 -21.79
N TRP A 224 7.04 1.81 -21.84
CA TRP A 224 5.98 2.81 -21.80
C TRP A 224 5.92 3.52 -20.44
N LEU A 225 6.03 2.76 -19.35
CA LEU A 225 6.02 3.30 -17.99
C LEU A 225 7.28 4.12 -17.71
N MET A 226 8.44 3.67 -18.19
CA MET A 226 9.70 4.41 -18.09
C MET A 226 9.64 5.74 -18.85
N LEU A 227 9.01 5.77 -20.03
CA LEU A 227 8.79 6.99 -20.80
C LEU A 227 7.93 7.99 -20.03
N VAL A 228 6.80 7.54 -19.46
CA VAL A 228 5.94 8.41 -18.65
C VAL A 228 6.66 8.89 -17.38
N ALA A 229 7.42 8.02 -16.72
CA ALA A 229 8.21 8.39 -15.54
C ALA A 229 9.24 9.47 -15.86
N LEU A 230 9.97 9.33 -16.97
CA LEU A 230 10.95 10.30 -17.42
C LEU A 230 10.30 11.65 -17.79
N LEU A 231 9.14 11.63 -18.44
CA LEU A 231 8.38 12.84 -18.75
C LEU A 231 7.92 13.57 -17.49
N LEU A 232 7.46 12.86 -16.46
CA LEU A 232 7.10 13.45 -15.16
C LEU A 232 8.32 14.07 -14.46
N ILE A 233 9.47 13.41 -14.54
CA ILE A 233 10.72 13.95 -13.99
C ILE A 233 11.14 15.21 -14.76
N LEU A 234 11.13 15.20 -16.10
CA LEU A 234 11.49 16.35 -16.94
C LEU A 234 10.56 17.55 -16.72
N THR A 235 9.25 17.31 -16.66
CA THR A 235 8.26 18.35 -16.40
C THR A 235 8.42 18.97 -15.00
N SER A 236 9.01 18.27 -14.03
CA SER A 236 9.30 18.82 -12.70
C SER A 236 10.40 19.89 -12.72
N PHE A 237 11.27 19.88 -13.74
CA PHE A 237 12.32 20.88 -13.94
C PHE A 237 11.86 22.10 -14.77
N TRP A 238 10.75 21.97 -15.51
CA TRP A 238 10.19 23.04 -16.33
C TRP A 238 10.04 24.41 -15.64
N PRO A 239 9.57 24.53 -14.39
CA PRO A 239 9.39 25.84 -13.76
C PRO A 239 10.70 26.59 -13.45
N TYR A 240 11.87 25.95 -13.48
CA TYR A 240 13.15 26.68 -13.37
C TYR A 240 13.47 27.52 -14.60
N PHE A 241 12.94 27.12 -15.77
CA PHE A 241 13.21 27.77 -17.05
C PHE A 241 12.11 28.75 -17.47
N ARG A 242 10.97 28.77 -16.76
CA ARG A 242 9.80 29.58 -17.15
C ARG A 242 9.56 30.74 -16.18
N LEU A 243 9.49 31.96 -16.69
CA LEU A 243 9.05 33.12 -15.92
C LEU A 243 7.53 33.04 -15.63
N PRO A 244 7.06 33.58 -14.48
CA PRO A 244 5.64 33.61 -14.17
C PRO A 244 4.90 34.54 -15.13
N SER A 245 3.78 34.05 -15.67
CA SER A 245 2.87 34.80 -16.54
C SER A 245 2.17 35.92 -15.76
N ASP A 246 1.84 37.02 -16.43
CA ASP A 246 1.15 38.17 -15.85
C ASP A 246 -0.20 37.82 -15.20
N ARG A 247 -0.88 36.76 -15.69
CA ARG A 247 -2.12 36.25 -15.05
C ARG A 247 -1.91 35.75 -13.62
N GLN A 248 -0.70 35.36 -13.25
CA GLN A 248 -0.38 34.85 -11.91
C GLN A 248 0.07 35.97 -10.94
N ARG A 249 0.32 37.18 -11.45
CA ARG A 249 0.70 38.35 -10.67
C ARG A 249 -0.54 39.15 -10.31
N VAL A 250 -0.72 39.40 -9.02
CA VAL A 250 -1.89 40.12 -8.51
C VAL A 250 -1.63 41.62 -8.63
N ASP A 251 -2.73 42.37 -8.69
CA ASP A 251 -2.71 43.83 -8.66
C ASP A 251 -2.41 44.34 -7.25
N ILE A 252 -1.51 45.32 -7.19
CA ILE A 252 -1.13 46.04 -5.97
C ILE A 252 -1.63 47.47 -6.13
N HIS A 253 -2.37 47.94 -5.14
CA HIS A 253 -2.93 49.28 -5.10
C HIS A 253 -1.98 50.21 -4.35
N CYS A 254 -1.54 51.27 -5.02
CA CYS A 254 -0.67 52.28 -4.45
C CYS A 254 -1.53 53.44 -3.94
N PHE A 255 -1.60 53.61 -2.63
CA PHE A 255 -2.31 54.71 -1.99
C PHE A 255 -1.34 55.74 -1.45
N SER A 256 -1.79 56.98 -1.36
CA SER A 256 -1.10 58.06 -0.68
C SER A 256 -2.03 58.67 0.36
N GLY A 257 -1.52 58.86 1.57
CA GLY A 257 -2.29 59.45 2.66
C GLY A 257 -1.57 59.34 3.99
N VAL A 258 -2.30 59.65 5.06
CA VAL A 258 -1.75 59.68 6.42
C VAL A 258 -2.19 58.44 7.19
N PRO A 259 -1.29 57.47 7.46
CA PRO A 259 -1.62 56.30 8.27
C PRO A 259 -1.78 56.73 9.72
N LYS A 260 -2.90 56.33 10.32
CA LYS A 260 -3.23 56.64 11.72
C LYS A 260 -3.37 55.38 12.53
N ARG A 261 -2.87 55.44 13.76
CA ARG A 261 -3.05 54.39 14.77
C ARG A 261 -4.29 54.68 15.59
N TRP A 262 -5.25 53.75 15.61
CA TRP A 262 -6.40 53.86 16.52
C TRP A 262 -6.02 53.28 17.89
N GLY A 263 -6.17 54.11 18.94
CA GLY A 263 -5.64 53.82 20.26
C GLY A 263 -6.66 53.66 21.40
N VAL A 264 -7.97 53.62 21.14
CA VAL A 264 -8.93 54.00 22.21
C VAL A 264 -9.86 52.89 22.73
N PHE A 265 -9.99 51.71 22.09
CA PHE A 265 -10.93 50.68 22.60
C PHE A 265 -10.44 49.23 22.42
N SER A 266 -9.42 48.80 23.17
CA SER A 266 -9.18 47.37 23.44
C SER A 266 -8.11 47.16 24.53
N GLU A 267 -8.48 47.34 25.79
CA GLU A 267 -7.60 46.97 26.91
C GLU A 267 -7.53 45.46 27.20
N PHE A 268 -8.38 44.65 26.55
CA PHE A 268 -8.57 43.24 26.95
C PHE A 268 -7.89 42.19 26.06
N ASP A 269 -7.33 42.55 24.90
CA ASP A 269 -6.55 41.63 24.05
C ASP A 269 -5.19 42.22 23.68
N GLN A 270 -4.16 41.89 24.46
CA GLN A 270 -2.77 42.34 24.21
C GLN A 270 -2.24 41.90 22.82
N LYS A 271 -2.84 40.89 22.18
CA LYS A 271 -2.46 40.42 20.83
C LYS A 271 -3.12 41.19 19.66
N LYS A 272 -4.23 41.93 19.89
CA LYS A 272 -4.93 42.74 18.87
C LYS A 272 -4.65 44.26 19.02
N ARG A 273 -3.63 44.64 19.81
CA ARG A 273 -3.10 46.01 19.78
C ARG A 273 -2.34 46.21 18.47
N LYS A 274 -2.94 46.82 17.44
CA LYS A 274 -2.33 47.68 16.39
C LYS A 274 -3.18 47.73 15.12
N ASN A 275 -4.38 48.29 15.21
CA ASN A 275 -5.12 48.65 13.99
C ASN A 275 -4.58 50.00 13.49
N VAL A 276 -3.65 49.92 12.55
CA VAL A 276 -3.23 51.07 11.74
C VAL A 276 -4.17 51.12 10.54
N SER A 277 -4.76 52.28 10.28
CA SER A 277 -5.64 52.43 9.12
C SER A 277 -5.19 53.59 8.24
N LEU A 278 -5.47 53.47 6.95
CA LEU A 278 -5.33 54.54 5.97
C LEU A 278 -6.73 54.92 5.46
N GLY A 279 -7.23 56.08 5.85
CA GLY A 279 -8.54 56.57 5.39
C GLY A 279 -9.72 55.62 5.68
N GLY A 280 -9.65 54.84 6.75
CA GLY A 280 -10.68 53.86 7.15
C GLY A 280 -10.43 52.42 6.66
N ILE A 281 -9.36 52.18 5.88
CA ILE A 281 -8.93 50.84 5.49
C ILE A 281 -7.90 50.34 6.51
N ASP A 282 -8.16 49.21 7.17
CA ASP A 282 -7.22 48.61 8.11
C ASP A 282 -6.05 47.95 7.36
N LEU A 283 -4.82 48.31 7.75
CA LEU A 283 -3.59 47.84 7.13
C LEU A 283 -3.00 46.65 7.90
N ILE A 284 -2.61 45.61 7.17
CA ILE A 284 -1.98 44.41 7.74
C ILE A 284 -0.48 44.44 7.44
N TYR A 285 0.33 44.62 8.48
CA TYR A 285 1.78 44.71 8.38
C TYR A 285 2.50 43.38 8.68
N PRO A 286 3.66 43.11 8.04
CA PRO A 286 4.55 42.05 8.47
C PRO A 286 5.00 42.25 9.93
N ALA A 287 5.06 41.16 10.70
CA ALA A 287 5.38 41.23 12.14
C ALA A 287 6.73 41.90 12.44
N HIS A 288 7.73 41.73 11.57
CA HIS A 288 9.06 42.32 11.76
C HIS A 288 9.16 43.80 11.41
N TRP A 289 8.13 44.38 10.80
CA TRP A 289 8.08 45.83 10.52
C TRP A 289 7.53 46.63 11.70
N GLU A 290 6.89 45.97 12.65
CA GLU A 290 6.18 46.55 13.79
C GLU A 290 6.94 47.65 14.56
N PRO A 291 8.27 47.56 14.80
CA PRO A 291 9.03 48.63 15.47
C PRO A 291 9.23 49.90 14.62
N TYR A 292 9.15 49.77 13.30
CA TYR A 292 9.51 50.84 12.36
C TYR A 292 8.29 51.61 11.85
N VAL A 293 7.11 50.96 11.77
CA VAL A 293 5.87 51.55 11.22
C VAL A 293 5.50 52.88 11.89
N SER A 294 5.85 53.07 13.18
CA SER A 294 5.50 54.29 13.92
C SER A 294 6.21 55.56 13.45
N HIS A 295 7.33 55.46 12.75
CA HIS A 295 8.07 56.64 12.27
C HIS A 295 7.30 57.42 11.20
N ASP A 296 6.41 56.71 10.50
CA ASP A 296 5.63 57.23 9.38
C ASP A 296 4.19 57.59 9.77
N PHE A 297 3.81 57.42 11.05
CA PHE A 297 2.48 57.82 11.53
C PHE A 297 2.32 59.34 11.50
N ASP A 298 1.09 59.77 11.21
CA ASP A 298 0.70 61.17 11.10
C ASP A 298 1.47 61.98 10.03
N GLN A 299 2.26 61.30 9.19
CA GLN A 299 2.95 61.85 8.03
C GLN A 299 2.27 61.41 6.73
N HIS A 300 2.40 62.21 5.68
CA HIS A 300 1.87 61.83 4.37
C HIS A 300 2.82 60.82 3.71
N THR A 301 2.40 59.56 3.59
CA THR A 301 3.23 58.46 3.10
C THR A 301 2.55 57.66 2.01
N ASP A 302 3.34 57.21 1.05
CA ASP A 302 2.88 56.27 0.03
C ASP A 302 2.91 54.85 0.58
N ILE A 303 1.81 54.13 0.41
CA ILE A 303 1.59 52.77 0.89
C ILE A 303 1.13 51.92 -0.29
N ASP A 304 1.91 50.89 -0.61
CA ASP A 304 1.52 49.88 -1.59
C ASP A 304 0.95 48.67 -0.84
N MET A 305 -0.27 48.25 -1.17
CA MET A 305 -0.91 47.09 -0.55
C MET A 305 -1.65 46.19 -1.54
N TYR A 306 -1.77 44.92 -1.20
CA TYR A 306 -2.62 43.97 -1.90
C TYR A 306 -4.11 44.28 -1.68
N THR A 307 -4.98 43.64 -2.47
CA THR A 307 -6.45 43.75 -2.34
C THR A 307 -7.00 43.30 -0.98
N ASP A 308 -6.25 42.46 -0.25
CA ASP A 308 -6.56 41.96 1.08
C ASP A 308 -5.94 42.82 2.21
N CYS A 309 -5.49 44.03 1.87
CA CYS A 309 -4.91 45.02 2.78
C CYS A 309 -3.54 44.65 3.39
N HIS A 310 -2.86 43.60 2.90
CA HIS A 310 -1.46 43.34 3.26
C HIS A 310 -0.53 44.37 2.63
N VAL A 311 0.26 45.05 3.47
CA VAL A 311 1.18 46.09 3.04
C VAL A 311 2.46 45.50 2.49
N VAL A 312 2.86 45.98 1.31
CA VAL A 312 4.04 45.53 0.56
C VAL A 312 5.17 46.56 0.60
N ARG A 313 4.82 47.85 0.67
CA ARG A 313 5.75 48.97 0.78
C ARG A 313 5.12 50.09 1.59
N GLN A 314 5.91 50.75 2.43
CA GLN A 314 5.53 51.97 3.13
C GLN A 314 6.70 52.95 3.14
N GLY A 315 6.43 54.17 2.68
CA GLY A 315 7.38 55.26 2.73
C GLY A 315 8.66 54.98 1.95
N ARG A 316 9.80 55.43 2.50
CA ARG A 316 11.10 55.39 1.82
C ARG A 316 11.86 54.07 2.00
N TYR A 317 11.77 53.45 3.18
CA TYR A 317 12.66 52.35 3.57
C TYR A 317 11.95 50.98 3.63
N LEU A 318 10.68 50.93 4.06
CA LEU A 318 9.98 49.66 4.25
C LEU A 318 9.47 49.15 2.90
N SER A 319 10.04 48.05 2.40
CA SER A 319 9.72 47.49 1.09
C SER A 319 10.05 46.00 1.05
N LEU A 320 9.04 45.14 0.84
CA LEU A 320 9.23 43.69 0.70
C LEU A 320 10.01 43.35 -0.59
N HIS A 321 9.90 44.19 -1.62
CA HIS A 321 10.68 44.06 -2.85
C HIS A 321 12.18 44.13 -2.58
N GLU A 322 12.61 45.16 -1.85
CA GLU A 322 14.04 45.37 -1.54
C GLU A 322 14.57 44.32 -0.56
N GLU A 323 13.74 43.84 0.38
CA GLU A 323 14.09 42.71 1.24
C GLU A 323 14.41 41.45 0.46
N GLU A 324 13.55 41.04 -0.48
CA GLU A 324 13.74 39.80 -1.22
C GLU A 324 14.88 39.91 -2.25
N LYS A 325 15.12 41.11 -2.79
CA LYS A 325 16.23 41.39 -3.70
C LYS A 325 17.59 41.24 -3.01
N HIS A 326 17.76 41.81 -1.82
CA HIS A 326 19.03 41.77 -1.09
C HIS A 326 19.16 40.53 -0.19
N TYR A 327 18.06 40.06 0.38
CA TYR A 327 17.99 38.97 1.35
C TYR A 327 16.92 37.94 0.96
N PRO A 328 17.14 37.15 -0.11
CA PRO A 328 16.12 36.26 -0.66
C PRO A 328 15.74 35.14 0.31
N TYR A 329 14.44 34.90 0.46
CA TYR A 329 13.88 33.85 1.31
C TYR A 329 14.03 32.47 0.65
N GLN A 330 14.81 31.59 1.27
CA GLN A 330 15.10 30.26 0.71
C GLN A 330 14.14 29.20 1.19
N ARG A 331 13.13 28.86 0.38
CA ARG A 331 12.22 27.75 0.71
C ARG A 331 12.89 26.38 0.61
N TYR A 332 12.62 25.52 1.60
CA TYR A 332 13.17 24.17 1.69
C TYR A 332 12.11 23.05 1.56
N ASN A 333 10.81 23.39 1.42
CA ASN A 333 9.71 22.42 1.39
C ASN A 333 9.89 21.33 0.31
N LYS A 334 10.33 21.71 -0.90
CA LYS A 334 10.64 20.75 -1.98
C LYS A 334 11.67 19.71 -1.54
N ASN A 335 12.77 20.18 -0.98
CA ASN A 335 13.88 19.32 -0.53
C ASN A 335 13.43 18.42 0.63
N LEU A 336 12.56 18.94 1.51
CA LEU A 336 11.98 18.16 2.61
C LEU A 336 11.13 17.00 2.08
N ILE A 337 10.25 17.25 1.10
CA ILE A 337 9.43 16.21 0.47
C ILE A 337 10.32 15.16 -0.20
N LEU A 338 11.32 15.59 -0.97
CA LEU A 338 12.25 14.67 -1.65
C LEU A 338 13.06 13.82 -0.66
N ALA A 339 13.47 14.38 0.49
CA ALA A 339 14.19 13.64 1.52
C ALA A 339 13.30 12.61 2.23
N ILE A 340 12.07 12.98 2.58
CA ILE A 340 11.11 12.04 3.20
C ILE A 340 10.78 10.91 2.21
N PHE A 341 10.53 11.26 0.94
CA PHE A 341 10.25 10.30 -0.11
C PHE A 341 11.42 9.35 -0.35
N SER A 342 12.67 9.84 -0.41
CA SER A 342 13.82 8.98 -0.65
C SER A 342 14.04 7.97 0.48
N ILE A 343 13.80 8.36 1.74
CA ILE A 343 13.82 7.43 2.89
C ILE A 343 12.76 6.33 2.72
N LEU A 344 11.52 6.72 2.40
CA LEU A 344 10.41 5.77 2.24
C LEU A 344 10.63 4.83 1.04
N ALA A 345 11.13 5.35 -0.08
CA ALA A 345 11.42 4.57 -1.28
C ALA A 345 12.60 3.60 -1.06
N LEU A 346 13.65 4.01 -0.34
CA LEU A 346 14.77 3.13 0.02
C LEU A 346 14.34 2.02 0.96
N LEU A 347 13.48 2.34 1.94
CA LEU A 347 12.91 1.34 2.84
C LEU A 347 12.05 0.33 2.06
N MET A 348 11.26 0.77 1.09
CA MET A 348 10.53 -0.13 0.20
C MET A 348 11.45 -1.00 -0.66
N LEU A 349 12.49 -0.45 -1.26
CA LEU A 349 13.48 -1.22 -2.04
C LEU A 349 14.14 -2.30 -1.18
N TYR A 350 14.46 -1.99 0.08
CA TYR A 350 15.06 -2.94 1.02
C TYR A 350 14.14 -4.14 1.31
N PHE A 351 12.83 -3.92 1.44
CA PHE A 351 11.87 -5.00 1.73
C PHE A 351 11.42 -5.78 0.49
N PHE A 352 11.34 -5.16 -0.69
CA PHE A 352 10.76 -5.77 -1.88
C PHE A 352 11.76 -6.40 -2.85
N GLN A 353 13.02 -6.01 -2.78
CA GLN A 353 14.05 -6.50 -3.69
C GLN A 353 15.30 -6.84 -2.88
N PRO A 354 15.93 -8.01 -3.08
CA PRO A 354 17.30 -8.20 -2.66
C PRO A 354 18.15 -7.27 -3.54
N VAL A 355 18.31 -6.02 -3.11
CA VAL A 355 19.14 -5.00 -3.79
C VAL A 355 20.55 -5.54 -4.05
N SER A 356 21.03 -6.42 -3.18
CA SER A 356 22.26 -7.19 -3.33
C SER A 356 22.29 -8.01 -4.62
N LEU A 357 21.20 -8.67 -5.01
CA LEU A 357 21.12 -9.52 -6.20
C LEU A 357 21.20 -8.68 -7.47
N SER A 358 20.39 -7.62 -7.59
CA SER A 358 20.44 -6.75 -8.77
C SER A 358 21.77 -6.01 -8.91
N MET A 359 22.38 -5.62 -7.79
CA MET A 359 23.71 -5.02 -7.76
C MET A 359 24.78 -6.03 -8.23
N ARG A 360 24.79 -7.25 -7.68
CA ARG A 360 25.71 -8.33 -8.07
C ARG A 360 25.59 -8.67 -9.56
N LEU A 361 24.37 -8.84 -10.08
CA LEU A 361 24.12 -9.12 -11.49
C LEU A 361 24.59 -7.98 -12.41
N SER A 362 24.33 -6.72 -12.03
CA SER A 362 24.77 -5.56 -12.82
C SER A 362 26.30 -5.45 -12.87
N PHE A 363 26.99 -5.73 -11.75
CA PHE A 363 28.45 -5.73 -11.71
C PHE A 363 29.06 -6.90 -12.48
N ALA A 364 28.51 -8.11 -12.36
CA ALA A 364 28.98 -9.29 -13.09
C ALA A 364 28.96 -9.06 -14.62
N TRP A 365 27.95 -8.34 -15.12
CA TRP A 365 27.86 -7.96 -16.52
C TRP A 365 28.89 -6.87 -16.92
N LEU A 366 29.05 -5.83 -16.09
CA LEU A 366 29.97 -4.71 -16.34
C LEU A 366 31.44 -5.11 -16.41
N TYR A 367 31.86 -6.10 -15.61
CA TYR A 367 33.26 -6.54 -15.57
C TYR A 367 33.65 -7.52 -16.69
N GLY A 368 32.70 -7.89 -17.56
CA GLY A 368 32.99 -8.70 -18.75
C GLY A 368 33.25 -10.17 -18.43
N SER A 369 32.35 -11.03 -18.90
CA SER A 369 32.40 -12.46 -18.66
C SER A 369 33.45 -13.15 -19.55
N ASN A 370 34.70 -13.27 -19.08
CA ASN A 370 35.64 -14.23 -19.68
C ASN A 370 35.24 -15.65 -19.27
N THR A 371 34.12 -16.15 -19.79
CA THR A 371 33.57 -17.46 -19.45
C THR A 371 34.27 -18.52 -20.28
N LYS A 372 35.35 -19.10 -19.76
CA LYS A 372 35.86 -20.38 -20.26
C LYS A 372 34.78 -21.43 -20.01
N VAL A 373 34.41 -22.20 -21.04
CA VAL A 373 33.48 -23.33 -20.87
C VAL A 373 34.21 -24.42 -20.13
N ILE A 374 33.72 -24.76 -18.94
CA ILE A 374 34.29 -25.80 -18.09
C ILE A 374 33.60 -27.11 -18.42
N THR A 375 34.39 -28.09 -18.88
CA THR A 375 33.88 -29.39 -19.33
C THR A 375 34.23 -30.55 -18.40
N SER A 376 35.00 -30.27 -17.34
CA SER A 376 35.43 -31.28 -16.37
C SER A 376 35.09 -30.87 -14.93
N HIS A 377 34.55 -31.81 -14.15
CA HIS A 377 34.24 -31.59 -12.73
C HIS A 377 35.52 -31.32 -11.91
N HIS A 378 36.64 -31.96 -12.25
CA HIS A 378 37.93 -31.73 -11.58
C HIS A 378 38.47 -30.31 -11.80
N GLU A 379 38.23 -29.72 -12.97
CA GLU A 379 38.59 -28.33 -13.24
C GLU A 379 37.75 -27.39 -12.37
N LEU A 380 36.44 -27.60 -12.29
CA LEU A 380 35.54 -26.78 -11.47
C LEU A 380 35.80 -26.92 -9.96
N GLN A 381 36.13 -28.13 -9.50
CA GLN A 381 36.40 -28.39 -8.08
C GLN A 381 37.66 -27.66 -7.59
N ASN A 382 38.71 -27.64 -8.41
CA ASN A 382 39.99 -26.99 -8.07
C ASN A 382 40.07 -25.50 -8.45
N MET A 383 39.11 -24.99 -9.23
CA MET A 383 39.07 -23.59 -9.61
C MET A 383 38.65 -22.69 -8.45
N VAL A 384 39.34 -21.55 -8.28
CA VAL A 384 38.96 -20.51 -7.31
C VAL A 384 37.78 -19.71 -7.86
N VAL A 385 36.57 -20.23 -7.62
CA VAL A 385 35.31 -19.56 -7.91
C VAL A 385 34.91 -18.66 -6.74
N LYS A 386 34.45 -17.43 -7.03
CA LYS A 386 33.91 -16.46 -6.06
C LYS A 386 32.44 -16.16 -6.37
N GLU A 387 31.72 -15.63 -5.37
CA GLU A 387 30.38 -15.08 -5.59
C GLU A 387 30.43 -13.93 -6.59
N GLY A 388 29.54 -13.94 -7.59
CA GLY A 388 29.49 -12.97 -8.68
C GLY A 388 30.19 -13.43 -9.97
N ASP A 389 30.95 -14.53 -9.95
CA ASP A 389 31.54 -15.10 -11.16
C ASP A 389 30.47 -15.69 -12.07
N VAL A 390 30.65 -15.55 -13.39
CA VAL A 390 29.81 -16.21 -14.40
C VAL A 390 30.43 -17.54 -14.75
N LEU A 391 29.69 -18.63 -14.58
CA LEU A 391 30.10 -19.98 -14.96
C LEU A 391 29.32 -20.44 -16.19
N LYS A 392 30.05 -21.04 -17.13
CA LYS A 392 29.49 -21.82 -18.25
C LYS A 392 30.02 -23.22 -18.13
N VAL A 393 29.14 -24.15 -17.80
CA VAL A 393 29.50 -25.52 -17.45
C VAL A 393 28.75 -26.46 -18.36
N LYS A 394 29.49 -27.37 -19.00
CA LYS A 394 28.91 -28.36 -19.91
C LYS A 394 29.41 -29.74 -19.54
N GLY A 395 28.49 -30.68 -19.34
CA GLY A 395 28.86 -32.01 -18.91
C GLY A 395 27.68 -32.96 -18.90
N ALA A 396 27.90 -34.12 -18.29
CA ALA A 396 26.85 -35.06 -17.95
C ALA A 396 26.90 -35.33 -16.45
N GLY A 397 25.74 -35.29 -15.79
CA GLY A 397 25.63 -35.45 -14.35
C GLY A 397 24.30 -36.05 -13.94
N MET A 398 24.17 -36.34 -12.65
CA MET A 398 22.97 -36.90 -12.07
C MET A 398 22.00 -35.78 -11.67
N CYS A 399 20.73 -35.87 -12.06
CA CYS A 399 19.72 -34.94 -11.55
C CYS A 399 19.49 -35.14 -10.06
N TYR A 400 19.61 -34.06 -9.30
CA TYR A 400 19.41 -34.03 -7.87
C TYR A 400 17.98 -33.59 -7.56
N MET A 401 17.32 -34.33 -6.67
CA MET A 401 16.07 -33.91 -6.04
C MET A 401 16.37 -33.55 -4.57
N PRO A 402 15.99 -32.36 -4.09
CA PRO A 402 16.03 -32.10 -2.65
C PRO A 402 15.12 -33.11 -1.93
N PRO A 403 15.53 -33.67 -0.77
CA PRO A 403 14.71 -34.61 0.00
C PRO A 403 13.50 -33.87 0.56
N ILE A 404 12.46 -33.74 -0.25
CA ILE A 404 11.14 -33.27 0.13
C ILE A 404 10.29 -34.53 0.22
N ALA A 405 9.68 -34.75 1.39
CA ALA A 405 8.67 -35.75 1.59
C ALA A 405 7.67 -35.65 0.43
N LEU A 406 7.51 -36.74 -0.34
CA LEU A 406 6.47 -36.88 -1.35
C LEU A 406 5.20 -36.20 -0.81
N PRO A 407 4.66 -35.16 -1.47
CA PRO A 407 3.50 -34.48 -0.94
C PRO A 407 2.37 -35.51 -0.84
N GLU A 408 1.87 -35.76 0.38
CA GLU A 408 0.70 -36.60 0.68
C GLU A 408 -0.56 -36.20 -0.12
N SER A 409 -0.51 -35.12 -0.90
CA SER A 409 -1.68 -34.47 -1.49
C SER A 409 -1.85 -34.68 -3.00
N ASP A 410 -0.91 -35.28 -3.74
CA ASP A 410 -1.10 -35.50 -5.18
C ASP A 410 -0.50 -36.83 -5.66
N ASP A 411 -1.14 -37.93 -5.26
CA ASP A 411 -0.89 -39.33 -5.70
C ASP A 411 -0.85 -39.55 -7.23
N ARG A 412 -1.09 -38.50 -8.02
CA ARG A 412 -1.31 -38.58 -9.47
C ARG A 412 -0.09 -38.19 -10.31
N LEU A 413 0.97 -37.61 -9.76
CA LEU A 413 2.12 -37.20 -10.56
C LEU A 413 3.41 -37.90 -10.10
N PHE A 414 3.81 -38.95 -10.82
CA PHE A 414 5.11 -39.60 -10.61
C PHE A 414 6.23 -38.80 -11.31
N ALA A 415 6.88 -37.91 -10.56
CA ALA A 415 8.04 -37.15 -11.01
C ALA A 415 9.17 -37.23 -9.96
N PRO A 416 9.90 -38.36 -9.90
CA PRO A 416 10.87 -38.61 -8.83
C PRO A 416 12.10 -37.70 -8.86
N PHE A 417 12.33 -36.95 -9.95
CA PHE A 417 13.45 -36.01 -10.08
C PHE A 417 13.04 -34.82 -10.95
N ASP A 418 13.45 -33.61 -10.55
CA ASP A 418 13.08 -32.35 -11.23
C ASP A 418 14.29 -31.53 -11.74
N CYS A 419 15.50 -32.10 -11.66
CA CYS A 419 16.75 -31.51 -12.14
C CYS A 419 16.96 -30.04 -11.69
N ARG A 420 16.42 -29.64 -10.52
CA ARG A 420 16.71 -28.34 -9.90
C ARG A 420 18.15 -28.24 -9.41
N GLY A 421 18.79 -29.38 -9.20
CA GLY A 421 20.24 -29.48 -9.06
C GLY A 421 20.81 -30.56 -9.96
N ILE A 422 22.12 -30.48 -10.23
CA ILE A 422 22.89 -31.49 -10.94
C ILE A 422 24.12 -31.83 -10.12
N TYR A 423 24.23 -33.10 -9.76
CA TYR A 423 25.42 -33.66 -9.16
C TYR A 423 26.40 -34.06 -10.25
N TRP A 424 27.59 -33.48 -10.21
CA TRP A 424 28.63 -33.72 -11.20
C TRP A 424 29.88 -34.27 -10.53
N ASN A 425 30.12 -35.57 -10.73
CA ASN A 425 31.24 -36.31 -10.17
C ASN A 425 31.81 -37.28 -11.23
N SER A 426 32.88 -38.00 -10.90
CA SER A 426 33.33 -39.19 -11.64
C SER A 426 32.19 -40.19 -11.81
N GLU A 427 32.24 -41.00 -12.87
CA GLU A 427 31.17 -41.91 -13.28
C GLU A 427 30.53 -42.65 -12.08
N ILE A 428 29.25 -42.36 -11.85
CA ILE A 428 28.45 -43.07 -10.86
C ILE A 428 28.04 -44.39 -11.52
N PRO A 429 28.45 -45.56 -10.99
CA PRO A 429 27.96 -46.82 -11.50
C PRO A 429 26.44 -46.84 -11.36
N LEU A 430 25.75 -47.26 -12.43
CA LEU A 430 24.30 -47.44 -12.40
C LEU A 430 23.98 -48.44 -11.29
N PRO A 431 23.26 -48.03 -10.22
CA PRO A 431 22.83 -49.01 -9.24
C PRO A 431 21.77 -49.88 -9.91
N ILE A 432 21.94 -51.19 -9.77
CA ILE A 432 21.02 -52.17 -10.35
C ILE A 432 19.74 -52.12 -9.50
N VAL A 433 18.66 -51.54 -10.05
CA VAL A 433 17.35 -51.47 -9.36
C VAL A 433 16.70 -52.85 -9.44
N GLU A 434 17.04 -53.69 -8.47
CA GLU A 434 16.47 -55.02 -8.28
C GLU A 434 15.84 -55.10 -6.88
N SER A 435 14.67 -55.71 -6.80
CA SER A 435 13.96 -55.94 -5.54
C SER A 435 13.20 -57.25 -5.60
N GLU A 436 13.65 -58.23 -4.83
CA GLU A 436 13.00 -59.53 -4.65
C GLU A 436 11.53 -59.37 -4.20
N LEU A 437 11.26 -58.36 -3.36
CA LEU A 437 9.91 -58.01 -2.91
C LEU A 437 9.00 -57.60 -4.07
N ILE A 438 9.49 -56.77 -5.00
CA ILE A 438 8.70 -56.31 -6.15
C ILE A 438 8.46 -57.46 -7.14
N GLU A 439 9.44 -58.33 -7.32
CA GLU A 439 9.28 -59.55 -8.13
C GLU A 439 8.19 -60.46 -7.55
N ASP A 440 8.21 -60.72 -6.25
CA ASP A 440 7.18 -61.51 -5.57
C ASP A 440 5.79 -60.85 -5.63
N ILE A 441 5.71 -59.52 -5.51
CA ILE A 441 4.45 -58.76 -5.68
C ILE A 441 3.93 -58.87 -7.11
N SER A 442 4.81 -58.72 -8.10
CA SER A 442 4.45 -58.83 -9.52
C SER A 442 3.91 -60.23 -9.85
N ALA A 443 4.53 -61.27 -9.27
CA ALA A 443 4.09 -62.65 -9.41
C ALA A 443 2.72 -62.89 -8.76
N LEU A 444 2.47 -62.33 -7.57
CA LEU A 444 1.17 -62.42 -6.89
C LEU A 444 0.06 -61.74 -7.70
N ILE A 445 0.28 -60.51 -8.18
CA ILE A 445 -0.70 -59.77 -8.98
C ILE A 445 -1.00 -60.50 -10.29
N LYS A 446 0.04 -61.01 -10.97
CA LYS A 446 -0.10 -61.78 -12.20
C LYS A 446 -0.91 -63.07 -11.98
N LEU A 447 -0.57 -63.82 -10.94
CA LEU A 447 -1.29 -65.05 -10.57
C LEU A 447 -2.77 -64.80 -10.27
N LEU A 448 -3.09 -63.67 -9.64
CA LEU A 448 -4.46 -63.27 -9.34
C LEU A 448 -5.21 -62.88 -10.62
N ASN A 449 -4.61 -62.04 -11.45
CA ASN A 449 -5.22 -61.59 -12.71
C ASN A 449 -5.49 -62.76 -13.67
N GLU A 450 -4.55 -63.71 -13.79
CA GLU A 450 -4.74 -64.92 -14.61
C GLU A 450 -5.95 -65.76 -14.16
N GLN A 451 -6.27 -65.77 -12.86
CA GLN A 451 -7.39 -66.55 -12.31
C GLN A 451 -8.72 -65.80 -12.30
N LEU A 452 -8.69 -64.50 -12.01
CA LEU A 452 -9.91 -63.69 -11.95
C LEU A 452 -10.40 -63.26 -13.33
N HIS A 453 -9.47 -63.02 -14.27
CA HIS A 453 -9.74 -62.57 -15.63
C HIS A 453 -9.11 -63.51 -16.67
N PRO A 454 -9.52 -64.80 -16.73
CA PRO A 454 -8.92 -65.77 -17.63
C PRO A 454 -9.20 -65.42 -19.10
N ASP A 455 -8.15 -65.41 -19.91
CA ASP A 455 -8.21 -65.17 -21.35
C ASP A 455 -9.16 -66.14 -22.06
N GLU A 456 -9.94 -65.67 -23.04
CA GLU A 456 -10.97 -66.49 -23.70
C GLU A 456 -10.41 -67.76 -24.38
N ARG A 457 -9.11 -67.76 -24.72
CA ARG A 457 -8.42 -68.85 -25.43
C ARG A 457 -7.93 -69.97 -24.52
N ASP A 458 -7.69 -69.70 -23.24
CA ASP A 458 -7.16 -70.69 -22.28
C ASP A 458 -8.26 -71.47 -21.54
N ARG A 459 -9.53 -71.20 -21.84
CA ARG A 459 -10.67 -71.95 -21.31
C ARG A 459 -10.77 -73.34 -21.96
N LYS A 460 -9.94 -74.29 -21.53
CA LYS A 460 -10.19 -75.75 -21.67
C LYS A 460 -11.34 -76.19 -20.75
N ILE A 461 -12.50 -75.54 -20.83
CA ILE A 461 -13.67 -75.83 -20.01
C ILE A 461 -14.83 -76.26 -20.91
N ASN A 462 -15.46 -77.38 -20.54
CA ASN A 462 -16.61 -77.99 -21.21
C ASN A 462 -17.74 -76.94 -21.47
N PRO A 463 -18.29 -76.83 -22.69
CA PRO A 463 -19.25 -75.76 -23.08
C PRO A 463 -20.52 -75.68 -22.19
N ARG A 464 -20.94 -76.79 -21.58
CA ARG A 464 -22.08 -76.81 -20.63
C ARG A 464 -21.76 -76.16 -19.28
N LEU A 465 -20.51 -76.26 -18.81
CA LEU A 465 -20.04 -75.59 -17.59
C LEU A 465 -19.90 -74.07 -17.85
N LYS A 466 -19.40 -73.70 -19.03
CA LYS A 466 -19.27 -72.30 -19.47
C LYS A 466 -20.61 -71.55 -19.43
N GLN A 467 -21.69 -72.19 -19.85
CA GLN A 467 -23.03 -71.59 -19.90
C GLN A 467 -23.72 -71.50 -18.52
N SER A 468 -23.38 -72.40 -17.58
CA SER A 468 -23.91 -72.41 -16.21
C SER A 468 -23.10 -71.50 -15.26
N MET A 469 -21.80 -71.35 -15.49
CA MET A 469 -20.94 -70.40 -14.78
C MET A 469 -21.21 -68.96 -15.21
N ALA A 470 -21.40 -68.70 -16.52
CA ALA A 470 -21.81 -67.38 -17.01
C ALA A 470 -23.20 -66.95 -16.49
N LYS A 471 -24.11 -67.90 -16.26
CA LYS A 471 -25.43 -67.63 -15.66
C LYS A 471 -25.39 -67.42 -14.14
N SER A 472 -24.37 -67.94 -13.44
CA SER A 472 -24.27 -67.88 -11.97
C SER A 472 -23.32 -66.78 -11.45
N GLY A 473 -22.48 -66.19 -12.31
CA GLY A 473 -21.57 -65.10 -11.91
C GLY A 473 -20.48 -65.53 -10.93
N MET A 474 -20.15 -66.84 -10.90
CA MET A 474 -19.14 -67.44 -10.03
C MET A 474 -17.84 -67.71 -10.81
N ILE A 475 -16.71 -67.32 -10.23
CA ILE A 475 -15.35 -67.44 -10.77
C ILE A 475 -14.60 -68.49 -9.92
N PRO A 476 -14.04 -69.54 -10.53
CA PRO A 476 -13.26 -70.54 -9.80
C PRO A 476 -11.82 -70.07 -9.57
N LEU A 477 -11.26 -70.39 -8.41
CA LEU A 477 -9.85 -70.20 -8.08
C LEU A 477 -9.12 -71.54 -8.06
N ASP A 478 -8.84 -72.09 -9.24
CA ASP A 478 -8.23 -73.42 -9.38
C ASP A 478 -6.80 -73.50 -8.77
N LYS A 479 -6.10 -72.37 -8.66
CA LYS A 479 -4.75 -72.28 -8.10
C LYS A 479 -4.76 -71.51 -6.77
N PHE A 480 -5.77 -71.72 -5.93
CA PHE A 480 -5.90 -71.06 -4.62
C PHE A 480 -4.69 -71.30 -3.71
N SER A 481 -4.12 -72.52 -3.70
CA SER A 481 -2.90 -72.84 -2.96
C SER A 481 -1.71 -71.97 -3.35
N GLN A 482 -1.59 -71.64 -4.65
CA GLN A 482 -0.51 -70.78 -5.15
C GLN A 482 -0.70 -69.33 -4.71
N ILE A 483 -1.95 -68.85 -4.58
CA ILE A 483 -2.24 -67.50 -4.07
C ILE A 483 -1.78 -67.39 -2.61
N ILE A 484 -2.03 -68.41 -1.80
CA ILE A 484 -1.59 -68.45 -0.40
C ILE A 484 -0.07 -68.42 -0.30
N LEU A 485 0.62 -69.24 -1.10
CA LEU A 485 2.08 -69.30 -1.12
C LEU A 485 2.71 -67.97 -1.60
N ALA A 486 2.17 -67.38 -2.66
CA ALA A 486 2.63 -66.09 -3.17
C ALA A 486 2.36 -64.95 -2.17
N THR A 487 1.17 -64.96 -1.53
CA THR A 487 0.84 -64.00 -0.47
C THR A 487 1.80 -64.15 0.71
N HIS A 488 2.17 -65.36 1.10
CA HIS A 488 3.11 -65.57 2.20
C HIS A 488 4.50 -64.97 1.93
N LYS A 489 4.99 -65.06 0.68
CA LYS A 489 6.27 -64.47 0.28
C LYS A 489 6.27 -62.95 0.45
N VAL A 490 5.20 -62.28 -0.01
CA VAL A 490 5.05 -60.82 0.13
C VAL A 490 4.80 -60.39 1.58
N CYS A 491 3.97 -61.14 2.31
CA CYS A 491 3.36 -60.69 3.56
C CYS A 491 4.02 -61.19 4.85
N LEU A 492 5.08 -62.01 4.77
CA LEU A 492 5.87 -62.59 5.88
C LEU A 492 5.16 -62.49 7.26
N GLN A 493 5.71 -61.74 8.21
CA GLN A 493 5.10 -61.40 9.51
C GLN A 493 4.60 -59.95 9.59
N ASP A 494 4.37 -59.30 8.44
CA ASP A 494 3.96 -57.89 8.40
C ASP A 494 2.46 -57.74 8.76
N THR A 495 2.18 -56.85 9.72
CA THR A 495 0.82 -56.55 10.21
C THR A 495 -0.05 -55.88 9.14
N ARG A 496 0.56 -55.22 8.15
CA ARG A 496 -0.17 -54.59 7.03
C ARG A 496 -0.97 -55.60 6.21
N CYS A 497 -0.57 -56.87 6.23
CA CYS A 497 -1.22 -57.94 5.50
C CYS A 497 -2.34 -58.66 6.27
N ASP A 498 -2.62 -58.31 7.53
CA ASP A 498 -3.57 -59.05 8.37
C ASP A 498 -4.98 -59.10 7.75
N ARG A 499 -5.40 -58.01 7.07
CA ARG A 499 -6.68 -57.96 6.35
C ARG A 499 -6.72 -58.95 5.18
N LEU A 500 -5.66 -59.01 4.39
CA LEU A 500 -5.54 -59.95 3.27
C LEU A 500 -5.46 -61.39 3.77
N LYS A 501 -4.65 -61.66 4.80
CA LYS A 501 -4.52 -62.98 5.44
C LYS A 501 -5.87 -63.45 5.97
N THR A 502 -6.61 -62.60 6.68
CA THR A 502 -7.95 -62.91 7.22
C THR A 502 -8.94 -63.21 6.10
N ALA A 503 -8.93 -62.43 5.01
CA ALA A 503 -9.79 -62.66 3.86
C ALA A 503 -9.50 -64.03 3.20
N LEU A 504 -8.23 -64.38 3.03
CA LEU A 504 -7.82 -65.68 2.47
C LEU A 504 -8.15 -66.86 3.40
N VAL A 505 -7.99 -66.71 4.72
CA VAL A 505 -8.40 -67.71 5.72
C VAL A 505 -9.89 -67.98 5.66
N ASN A 506 -10.71 -66.92 5.57
CA ASN A 506 -12.16 -67.05 5.43
C ASN A 506 -12.56 -67.70 4.11
N LEU A 507 -11.84 -67.42 3.02
CA LEU A 507 -12.09 -68.04 1.72
C LEU A 507 -11.67 -69.52 1.67
N GLY A 508 -10.59 -69.88 2.36
CA GLY A 508 -10.11 -71.25 2.47
C GLY A 508 -10.81 -72.09 3.54
N ASN A 509 -11.70 -71.49 4.34
CA ASN A 509 -12.36 -72.14 5.48
C ASN A 509 -11.40 -72.81 6.47
N ALA A 510 -10.27 -72.15 6.77
CA ALA A 510 -9.27 -72.60 7.74
C ALA A 510 -9.43 -71.86 9.09
N ALA A 511 -8.89 -72.40 10.20
CA ALA A 511 -9.02 -71.74 11.50
C ALA A 511 -8.10 -70.52 11.65
N ASN A 512 -6.90 -70.58 11.07
CA ASN A 512 -5.93 -69.48 11.10
C ASN A 512 -4.98 -69.53 9.89
N TRP A 513 -4.16 -68.49 9.74
CA TRP A 513 -3.21 -68.37 8.62
C TRP A 513 -2.18 -69.51 8.58
N ASP A 514 -1.66 -69.92 9.74
CA ASP A 514 -0.62 -70.96 9.82
C ASP A 514 -1.14 -72.34 9.39
N GLU A 515 -2.38 -72.67 9.74
CA GLU A 515 -3.07 -73.88 9.28
C GLU A 515 -3.30 -73.83 7.78
N LEU A 516 -3.86 -72.73 7.26
CA LEU A 516 -4.09 -72.55 5.82
C LEU A 516 -2.79 -72.70 5.02
N LEU A 517 -1.71 -72.12 5.52
CA LEU A 517 -0.40 -72.17 4.90
C LEU A 517 0.20 -73.59 4.92
N LYS A 518 -0.01 -74.34 6.00
CA LYS A 518 0.38 -75.75 6.08
C LYS A 518 -0.42 -76.61 5.10
N GLU A 519 -1.72 -76.37 4.97
CA GLU A 519 -2.57 -77.05 3.99
C GLU A 519 -2.18 -76.71 2.54
N ALA A 520 -1.78 -75.47 2.28
CA ALA A 520 -1.25 -75.06 0.96
C ALA A 520 0.08 -75.76 0.63
N LYS A 521 1.02 -75.84 1.59
CA LYS A 521 2.33 -76.49 1.40
C LYS A 521 2.23 -78.01 1.23
N THR A 522 1.27 -78.64 1.91
CA THR A 522 1.06 -80.10 1.86
C THR A 522 0.25 -80.55 0.64
N GLY A 523 -0.26 -79.61 -0.17
CA GLY A 523 -1.03 -79.91 -1.38
C GLY A 523 -2.50 -80.27 -1.13
N LYS A 524 -2.96 -80.25 0.13
CA LYS A 524 -4.35 -80.58 0.52
C LYS A 524 -5.38 -79.63 -0.11
N LEU A 525 -4.98 -78.39 -0.42
CA LEU A 525 -5.81 -77.38 -1.07
C LEU A 525 -5.86 -77.49 -2.61
N ALA A 526 -5.19 -78.46 -3.23
CA ALA A 526 -5.25 -78.64 -4.69
C ALA A 526 -6.59 -79.24 -5.17
N GLU A 527 -7.34 -79.89 -4.28
CA GLU A 527 -8.64 -80.51 -4.58
C GLU A 527 -9.84 -79.64 -4.15
N THR A 528 -9.58 -78.52 -3.46
CA THR A 528 -10.62 -77.62 -2.97
C THR A 528 -10.96 -76.56 -4.02
N ASN A 529 -12.12 -76.70 -4.66
CA ASN A 529 -12.64 -75.72 -5.61
C ASN A 529 -13.22 -74.51 -4.86
N VAL A 530 -12.40 -73.46 -4.68
CA VAL A 530 -12.87 -72.18 -4.12
C VAL A 530 -13.61 -71.42 -5.22
N LEU A 531 -14.89 -71.10 -4.96
CA LEU A 531 -15.74 -70.36 -5.89
C LEU A 531 -16.05 -68.98 -5.33
N LEU A 532 -15.75 -67.93 -6.11
CA LEU A 532 -15.99 -66.54 -5.75
C LEU A 532 -17.10 -65.95 -6.60
N ARG A 533 -17.99 -65.15 -6.00
CA ARG A 533 -18.89 -64.29 -6.78
C ARG A 533 -18.08 -63.14 -7.40
N ALA A 534 -18.47 -62.64 -8.57
CA ALA A 534 -17.79 -61.53 -9.25
C ALA A 534 -17.47 -60.31 -8.34
N ILE A 535 -18.38 -59.92 -7.44
CA ILE A 535 -18.16 -58.81 -6.49
C ILE A 535 -17.06 -59.16 -5.47
N SER A 536 -17.02 -60.41 -5.00
CA SER A 536 -16.02 -60.89 -4.05
C SER A 536 -14.65 -61.07 -4.71
N ALA A 537 -14.62 -61.44 -5.98
CA ALA A 537 -13.41 -61.46 -6.80
C ALA A 537 -12.82 -60.04 -6.99
N ASP A 538 -13.64 -59.07 -7.38
CA ASP A 538 -13.23 -57.65 -7.48
C ASP A 538 -12.78 -57.09 -6.11
N ALA A 539 -13.45 -57.48 -5.02
CA ALA A 539 -13.03 -57.10 -3.67
C ALA A 539 -11.68 -57.71 -3.27
N LEU A 540 -11.42 -58.97 -3.63
CA LEU A 540 -10.13 -59.63 -3.40
C LEU A 540 -9.02 -58.97 -4.22
N GLU A 541 -9.28 -58.67 -5.50
CA GLU A 541 -8.36 -57.95 -6.39
C GLU A 541 -8.00 -56.58 -5.82
N LYS A 542 -9.00 -55.78 -5.43
CA LYS A 542 -8.80 -54.48 -4.78
C LYS A 542 -8.05 -54.59 -3.46
N LEU A 543 -8.32 -55.63 -2.67
CA LEU A 543 -7.63 -55.86 -1.39
C LEU A 543 -6.16 -56.20 -1.61
N VAL A 544 -5.83 -57.03 -2.59
CA VAL A 544 -4.45 -57.34 -2.96
C VAL A 544 -3.75 -56.09 -3.45
N HIS A 545 -4.33 -55.35 -4.41
CA HIS A 545 -3.74 -54.08 -4.89
C HIS A 545 -3.56 -53.04 -3.79
N ALA A 546 -4.51 -52.94 -2.85
CA ALA A 546 -4.39 -52.00 -1.73
C ALA A 546 -3.28 -52.41 -0.75
N THR A 547 -3.12 -53.72 -0.51
CA THR A 547 -2.10 -54.25 0.38
C THR A 547 -0.70 -54.09 -0.24
N THR A 548 -0.54 -54.42 -1.52
CA THR A 548 0.76 -54.36 -2.21
C THR A 548 1.23 -52.94 -2.52
N ARG A 549 0.31 -51.97 -2.67
CA ARG A 549 0.62 -50.56 -2.94
C ARG A 549 1.63 -49.97 -1.93
N GLU A 550 1.39 -50.19 -0.64
CA GLU A 550 2.25 -49.64 0.42
C GLU A 550 3.68 -50.21 0.36
N PHE A 551 3.80 -51.50 0.08
CA PHE A 551 5.11 -52.15 -0.09
C PHE A 551 5.87 -51.59 -1.30
N ILE A 552 5.17 -51.35 -2.41
CA ILE A 552 5.77 -50.78 -3.62
C ILE A 552 6.24 -49.34 -3.36
N TYR A 553 5.42 -48.49 -2.74
CA TYR A 553 5.83 -47.11 -2.45
C TYR A 553 6.99 -47.03 -1.45
N GLN A 554 7.01 -47.92 -0.46
CA GLN A 554 8.12 -48.00 0.49
C GLN A 554 9.44 -48.33 -0.22
N GLU A 555 9.43 -49.28 -1.15
CA GLU A 555 10.61 -49.63 -1.95
C GLU A 555 11.00 -48.51 -2.93
N ILE A 556 10.03 -47.87 -3.61
CA ILE A 556 10.29 -46.68 -4.45
C ILE A 556 10.98 -45.58 -3.62
N GLY A 557 10.45 -45.25 -2.45
CA GLY A 557 11.02 -44.21 -1.58
C GLY A 557 12.42 -44.55 -1.09
N ARG A 558 12.66 -45.82 -0.72
CA ARG A 558 13.99 -46.34 -0.36
C ARG A 558 14.98 -46.14 -1.51
N TRP A 559 14.60 -46.52 -2.73
CA TRP A 559 15.46 -46.36 -3.90
C TRP A 559 15.74 -44.90 -4.26
N ILE A 560 14.72 -44.03 -4.24
CA ILE A 560 14.89 -42.59 -4.44
C ILE A 560 15.87 -42.00 -3.42
N SER A 561 15.79 -42.43 -2.15
CA SER A 561 16.71 -41.95 -1.10
C SER A 561 18.16 -42.40 -1.34
N LEU A 562 18.37 -43.64 -1.80
CA LEU A 562 19.69 -44.19 -2.12
C LEU A 562 20.31 -43.50 -3.35
N ILE A 563 19.51 -43.23 -4.38
CA ILE A 563 19.97 -42.54 -5.59
C ILE A 563 20.36 -41.08 -5.27
N ASN A 564 19.62 -40.40 -4.38
CA ASN A 564 19.92 -39.04 -3.96
C ASN A 564 21.11 -38.92 -2.97
N SER A 565 21.75 -40.03 -2.59
CA SER A 565 22.98 -40.05 -1.79
C SER A 565 24.20 -40.49 -2.61
N PRO A 566 24.73 -39.64 -3.51
CA PRO A 566 25.85 -40.02 -4.37
C PRO A 566 27.18 -40.18 -3.60
N SER A 567 28.16 -40.79 -4.27
CA SER A 567 29.52 -40.99 -3.74
C SER A 567 30.18 -39.67 -3.34
N PRO A 568 30.95 -39.64 -2.23
CA PRO A 568 31.56 -38.41 -1.70
C PRO A 568 32.48 -37.72 -2.72
N GLY A 569 32.50 -36.38 -2.71
CA GLY A 569 33.29 -35.55 -3.62
C GLY A 569 32.48 -34.89 -4.75
N GLY A 570 33.16 -34.30 -5.75
CA GLY A 570 32.51 -33.65 -6.89
C GLY A 570 31.87 -32.28 -6.61
N VAL A 571 30.99 -31.86 -7.51
CA VAL A 571 30.34 -30.54 -7.48
C VAL A 571 28.83 -30.70 -7.63
N LEU A 572 28.06 -30.06 -6.74
CA LEU A 572 26.61 -29.93 -6.88
C LEU A 572 26.29 -28.52 -7.41
N LEU A 573 25.75 -28.46 -8.63
CA LEU A 573 25.20 -27.23 -9.20
C LEU A 573 23.72 -27.15 -8.81
N ARG A 574 23.30 -26.06 -8.15
CA ARG A 574 21.91 -25.89 -7.71
C ARG A 574 21.33 -24.57 -8.20
N SER A 575 20.08 -24.61 -8.66
CA SER A 575 19.33 -23.41 -9.01
C SER A 575 18.93 -22.61 -7.77
N ASP A 576 19.27 -21.33 -7.74
CA ASP A 576 18.79 -20.36 -6.73
C ASP A 576 17.34 -19.92 -6.98
N GLU A 577 16.81 -20.17 -8.19
CA GLU A 577 15.45 -19.79 -8.58
C GLU A 577 14.40 -20.89 -8.33
N ASP A 578 14.80 -22.04 -7.76
CA ASP A 578 13.98 -23.26 -7.67
C ASP A 578 13.42 -23.75 -9.02
N LYS A 579 14.03 -23.35 -10.13
CA LYS A 579 13.71 -23.81 -11.48
C LYS A 579 14.69 -24.91 -11.91
N SER A 580 14.23 -25.82 -12.79
CA SER A 580 15.10 -26.84 -13.38
C SER A 580 16.25 -26.20 -14.15
N LEU A 581 17.46 -26.74 -13.99
CA LEU A 581 18.65 -26.25 -14.68
C LEU A 581 18.71 -26.75 -16.13
N THR A 582 18.02 -27.85 -16.41
CA THR A 582 17.92 -28.46 -17.73
C THR A 582 16.46 -28.69 -18.10
N GLU A 583 16.18 -28.61 -19.40
CA GLU A 583 14.91 -29.04 -19.96
C GLU A 583 14.98 -30.56 -20.12
N TYR A 584 14.37 -31.27 -19.18
CA TYR A 584 14.16 -32.70 -19.30
C TYR A 584 12.95 -32.97 -20.21
N PRO A 585 13.07 -33.79 -21.27
CA PRO A 585 11.91 -34.24 -22.03
C PRO A 585 11.09 -35.18 -21.15
N VAL A 586 10.19 -34.62 -20.36
CA VAL A 586 9.20 -35.40 -19.62
C VAL A 586 8.42 -36.22 -20.65
N ARG A 587 8.39 -37.55 -20.53
CA ARG A 587 7.46 -38.39 -21.31
C ARG A 587 6.04 -38.09 -20.81
N THR A 588 5.42 -37.05 -21.36
CA THR A 588 4.17 -36.45 -20.87
C THR A 588 2.93 -37.33 -21.07
N ASN A 589 3.01 -38.41 -21.85
CA ASN A 589 1.79 -39.06 -22.33
C ASN A 589 1.10 -39.97 -21.30
N TYR A 590 1.72 -40.34 -20.16
CA TYR A 590 1.14 -41.35 -19.25
C TYR A 590 1.37 -41.15 -17.73
N ILE A 591 1.93 -40.01 -17.29
CA ILE A 591 2.31 -39.81 -15.87
C ILE A 591 1.14 -39.89 -14.89
N PHE A 592 -0.07 -39.54 -15.33
CA PHE A 592 -1.25 -39.46 -14.46
C PHE A 592 -1.97 -40.80 -14.20
N ASN A 593 -1.60 -41.87 -14.92
CA ASN A 593 -2.34 -43.15 -14.89
C ASN A 593 -1.48 -44.36 -14.48
N PHE A 594 -0.23 -44.18 -14.04
CA PHE A 594 0.61 -45.31 -13.68
C PHE A 594 0.12 -46.02 -12.42
N THR A 595 -0.05 -47.35 -12.50
CA THR A 595 -0.20 -48.16 -11.30
C THR A 595 1.11 -48.13 -10.50
N PRO A 596 1.10 -48.43 -9.19
CA PRO A 596 2.33 -48.44 -8.38
C PRO A 596 3.44 -49.31 -8.99
N LEU A 597 3.07 -50.45 -9.59
CA LEU A 597 4.03 -51.34 -10.26
C LEU A 597 4.59 -50.71 -11.55
N ASP A 598 3.77 -50.00 -12.32
CA ASP A 598 4.25 -49.25 -13.49
C ASP A 598 5.22 -48.13 -13.08
N GLN A 599 4.97 -47.46 -11.95
CA GLN A 599 5.87 -46.43 -11.42
C GLN A 599 7.25 -47.01 -11.06
N TRP A 600 7.31 -48.25 -10.56
CA TRP A 600 8.57 -48.96 -10.31
C TRP A 600 9.35 -49.23 -11.61
N TYR A 601 8.68 -49.74 -12.65
CA TYR A 601 9.35 -50.01 -13.93
C TYR A 601 9.76 -48.72 -14.64
N GLU A 602 8.96 -47.66 -14.60
CA GLU A 602 9.34 -46.35 -15.13
C GLU A 602 10.53 -45.75 -14.35
N LEU A 603 10.61 -45.96 -13.03
CA LEU A 603 11.79 -45.56 -12.26
C LEU A 603 13.05 -46.22 -12.82
N HIS A 604 13.00 -47.52 -13.09
CA HIS A 604 14.12 -48.27 -13.67
C HIS A 604 14.51 -47.72 -15.05
N ASP A 605 13.54 -47.52 -15.93
CA ASP A 605 13.77 -47.03 -17.30
C ASP A 605 14.34 -45.61 -17.33
N ILE A 606 13.85 -44.73 -16.45
CA ILE A 606 14.24 -43.33 -16.39
C ILE A 606 15.58 -43.14 -15.65
N LEU A 607 15.96 -44.06 -14.76
CA LEU A 607 17.19 -43.97 -13.97
C LEU A 607 18.44 -43.81 -14.85
N ALA A 608 18.52 -44.57 -15.95
CA ALA A 608 19.66 -44.50 -16.86
C ALA A 608 19.83 -43.11 -17.47
N LEU A 609 18.72 -42.45 -17.78
CA LEU A 609 18.70 -41.08 -18.29
C LEU A 609 19.07 -40.07 -17.20
N LEU A 610 18.54 -40.23 -15.99
CA LEU A 610 18.73 -39.30 -14.87
C LEU A 610 20.14 -39.28 -14.31
N LEU A 611 20.84 -40.42 -14.30
CA LEU A 611 22.22 -40.52 -13.82
C LEU A 611 23.23 -39.91 -14.81
N LYS A 612 22.87 -39.83 -16.09
CA LYS A 612 23.71 -39.30 -17.18
C LYS A 612 22.97 -38.23 -17.97
N THR A 613 22.39 -37.25 -17.28
CA THR A 613 21.73 -36.13 -17.95
C THR A 613 22.77 -35.19 -18.55
N PRO A 614 22.77 -34.97 -19.87
CA PRO A 614 23.59 -33.92 -20.47
C PRO A 614 23.06 -32.56 -20.03
N PHE A 615 23.95 -31.66 -19.68
CA PHE A 615 23.60 -30.31 -19.27
C PHE A 615 24.52 -29.28 -19.91
N ASP A 616 23.95 -28.11 -20.20
CA ASP A 616 24.63 -26.92 -20.66
C ASP A 616 24.08 -25.75 -19.82
N ILE A 617 24.81 -25.39 -18.77
CA ILE A 617 24.35 -24.45 -17.76
C ILE A 617 25.21 -23.20 -17.83
N SER A 618 24.57 -22.05 -18.04
CA SER A 618 25.16 -20.74 -17.84
C SER A 618 24.47 -20.00 -16.69
N GLY A 619 25.26 -19.47 -15.76
CA GLY A 619 24.72 -18.77 -14.61
C GLY A 619 25.77 -18.05 -13.78
N ILE A 620 25.30 -17.13 -12.94
CA ILE A 620 26.11 -16.37 -12.00
C ILE A 620 26.09 -17.07 -10.65
N VAL A 621 27.25 -17.18 -10.02
CA VAL A 621 27.40 -17.81 -8.71
C VAL A 621 26.85 -16.88 -7.63
N THR A 622 25.78 -17.29 -6.95
CA THR A 622 25.15 -16.52 -5.87
C THR A 622 25.60 -16.96 -4.48
N GLY A 623 26.03 -18.21 -4.34
CA GLY A 623 26.49 -18.79 -3.07
C GLY A 623 27.39 -19.99 -3.28
N LEU A 624 28.29 -20.21 -2.31
CA LEU A 624 29.24 -21.32 -2.27
C LEU A 624 29.18 -21.96 -0.88
N SER A 625 28.97 -23.28 -0.81
CA SER A 625 29.13 -24.06 0.41
C SER A 625 29.85 -25.37 0.14
N VAL A 626 30.37 -26.00 1.18
CA VAL A 626 31.02 -27.32 1.07
C VAL A 626 30.38 -28.22 2.12
N ASP A 627 29.85 -29.34 1.67
CA ASP A 627 29.21 -30.32 2.53
C ASP A 627 30.25 -31.16 3.30
N PRO A 628 29.87 -31.79 4.41
CA PRO A 628 30.77 -32.66 5.18
C PRO A 628 31.35 -33.83 4.37
N ASN A 629 30.66 -34.23 3.28
CA ASN A 629 31.10 -35.27 2.35
C ASN A 629 32.17 -34.77 1.33
N GLY A 630 32.61 -33.50 1.42
CA GLY A 630 33.60 -32.92 0.53
C GLY A 630 33.06 -32.48 -0.84
N THR A 631 31.75 -32.55 -1.06
CA THR A 631 31.07 -32.02 -2.25
C THR A 631 31.02 -30.50 -2.18
N ARG A 632 31.35 -29.82 -3.28
CA ARG A 632 31.25 -28.36 -3.39
C ARG A 632 29.89 -27.97 -3.96
N HIS A 633 29.13 -27.16 -3.23
CA HIS A 633 27.81 -26.68 -3.61
C HIS A 633 27.96 -25.29 -4.22
N ILE A 634 27.50 -25.16 -5.46
CA ILE A 634 27.53 -23.90 -6.20
C ILE A 634 26.09 -23.53 -6.53
N MET A 635 25.60 -22.48 -5.90
CA MET A 635 24.29 -21.91 -6.21
C MET A 635 24.43 -21.01 -7.44
N LEU A 636 23.64 -21.30 -8.45
CA LEU A 636 23.63 -20.61 -9.74
C LEU A 636 22.30 -19.91 -9.94
N HIS A 637 22.38 -18.64 -10.33
CA HIS A 637 21.27 -17.89 -10.89
C HIS A 637 21.44 -17.88 -12.40
N ARG A 638 20.38 -18.24 -13.15
CA ARG A 638 20.44 -18.33 -14.62
C ARG A 638 20.85 -16.97 -15.20
N GLU A 639 21.63 -16.99 -16.28
CA GLU A 639 22.03 -15.77 -16.97
C GLU A 639 20.76 -14.98 -17.39
N PRO A 640 20.60 -13.73 -16.91
CA PRO A 640 19.39 -12.96 -17.18
C PRO A 640 19.28 -12.59 -18.66
N ASP A 641 18.09 -12.77 -19.24
CA ASP A 641 17.77 -12.29 -20.58
C ASP A 641 18.13 -10.80 -20.73
N PRO A 642 18.52 -10.32 -21.93
CA PRO A 642 18.90 -8.92 -22.15
C PRO A 642 17.83 -7.91 -21.69
N ALA A 643 16.55 -8.26 -21.79
CA ALA A 643 15.45 -7.44 -21.29
C ALA A 643 15.43 -7.32 -19.75
N THR A 644 15.77 -8.41 -19.05
CA THR A 644 15.86 -8.43 -17.58
C THR A 644 17.12 -7.73 -17.07
N LEU A 645 18.23 -7.81 -17.82
CA LEU A 645 19.45 -7.03 -17.56
C LEU A 645 19.18 -5.52 -17.59
N ILE A 646 18.48 -5.03 -18.60
CA ILE A 646 18.08 -3.61 -18.69
C ILE A 646 17.30 -3.20 -17.43
N ARG A 647 16.37 -4.04 -16.97
CA ARG A 647 15.60 -3.78 -15.74
C ARG A 647 16.50 -3.70 -14.50
N TYR A 648 17.50 -4.57 -14.38
CA TYR A 648 18.48 -4.49 -13.27
C TYR A 648 19.34 -3.21 -13.34
N LEU A 649 19.78 -2.80 -14.52
CA LEU A 649 20.51 -1.54 -14.70
C LEU A 649 19.66 -0.32 -14.28
N TRP A 650 18.39 -0.27 -14.71
CA TRP A 650 17.47 0.79 -14.29
C TRP A 650 17.17 0.75 -12.78
N SER A 651 17.15 -0.44 -12.17
CA SER A 651 17.03 -0.58 -10.72
C SER A 651 18.25 0.00 -9.98
N CYS A 652 19.47 -0.27 -10.47
CA CYS A 652 20.70 0.28 -9.91
C CYS A 652 20.76 1.81 -10.08
N LEU A 653 20.34 2.31 -11.24
CA LEU A 653 20.26 3.76 -11.50
C LEU A 653 19.26 4.44 -10.56
N LEU A 654 18.08 3.84 -10.34
CA LEU A 654 17.09 4.34 -9.40
C LEU A 654 17.66 4.41 -7.98
N LEU A 655 18.35 3.36 -7.54
CA LEU A 655 19.02 3.33 -6.23
C LEU A 655 20.04 4.46 -6.09
N ALA A 656 20.90 4.67 -7.10
CA ALA A 656 21.89 5.74 -7.10
C ALA A 656 21.24 7.13 -7.00
N ILE A 657 20.14 7.36 -7.74
CA ILE A 657 19.37 8.62 -7.67
C ILE A 657 18.74 8.81 -6.28
N LEU A 658 18.18 7.75 -5.69
CA LEU A 658 17.60 7.82 -4.34
C LEU A 658 18.65 8.11 -3.27
N LEU A 659 19.85 7.52 -3.37
CA LEU A 659 20.96 7.82 -2.46
C LEU A 659 21.48 9.26 -2.64
N ALA A 660 21.63 9.73 -3.88
CA ALA A 660 22.02 11.11 -4.16
C ALA A 660 20.97 12.11 -3.64
N THR A 661 19.68 11.83 -3.83
CA THR A 661 18.60 12.69 -3.31
C THR A 661 18.53 12.67 -1.78
N LEU A 662 18.77 11.52 -1.14
CA LEU A 662 18.85 11.41 0.32
C LEU A 662 20.03 12.17 0.93
N THR A 663 21.15 12.29 0.23
CA THR A 663 22.34 12.99 0.74
C THR A 663 22.28 14.50 0.46
N ILE A 664 21.96 14.89 -0.77
CA ILE A 664 21.98 16.30 -1.21
C ILE A 664 20.84 17.10 -0.59
N ASN A 665 19.61 16.57 -0.54
CA ASN A 665 18.46 17.36 -0.10
C ASN A 665 18.52 17.75 1.38
N PRO A 666 18.87 16.87 2.34
CA PRO A 666 19.05 17.25 3.74
C PRO A 666 20.14 18.31 3.94
N LEU A 667 21.28 18.20 3.25
CA LEU A 667 22.33 19.22 3.29
C LEU A 667 21.80 20.59 2.82
N LEU A 668 21.02 20.60 1.74
CA LEU A 668 20.38 21.82 1.26
C LEU A 668 19.33 22.35 2.24
N ILE A 669 18.56 21.50 2.92
CA ILE A 669 17.60 21.92 3.95
C ILE A 669 18.32 22.62 5.10
N ILE A 670 19.40 22.03 5.61
CA ILE A 670 20.20 22.60 6.71
C ILE A 670 20.75 23.97 6.29
N LYS A 671 21.40 24.05 5.12
CA LYS A 671 21.96 25.30 4.60
C LYS A 671 20.89 26.39 4.42
N LYS A 672 19.75 26.05 3.83
CA LYS A 672 18.63 26.99 3.60
C LYS A 672 18.01 27.45 4.92
N ARG A 673 17.82 26.54 5.88
CA ARG A 673 17.27 26.85 7.21
C ARG A 673 18.19 27.80 7.98
N GLN A 674 19.49 27.55 7.99
CA GLN A 674 20.49 28.44 8.59
C GLN A 674 20.47 29.82 7.94
N LYS A 675 20.39 29.91 6.61
CA LYS A 675 20.30 31.18 5.90
C LYS A 675 19.01 31.95 6.25
N ASN A 676 17.87 31.27 6.32
CA ASN A 676 16.60 31.91 6.71
C ASN A 676 16.59 32.38 8.16
N GLN A 677 17.22 31.65 9.08
CA GLN A 677 17.36 32.09 10.48
C GLN A 677 18.17 33.38 10.59
N ARG A 678 19.27 33.49 9.82
CA ARG A 678 20.09 34.70 9.76
C ARG A 678 19.42 35.85 9.00
N ARG A 679 18.59 35.54 7.99
CA ARG A 679 17.88 36.53 7.15
C ARG A 679 17.16 37.58 7.99
N LEU A 680 16.33 37.16 8.95
CA LEU A 680 15.53 38.10 9.73
C LEU A 680 16.42 39.04 10.57
N GLN A 681 17.50 38.51 11.15
CA GLN A 681 18.48 39.30 11.89
C GLN A 681 19.14 40.36 10.99
N THR A 682 19.55 39.98 9.78
CA THR A 682 20.18 40.90 8.82
C THR A 682 19.19 41.95 8.30
N VAL A 683 17.93 41.57 8.03
CA VAL A 683 16.87 42.51 7.64
C VAL A 683 16.59 43.52 8.76
N THR A 684 16.54 43.04 10.01
CA THR A 684 16.35 43.91 11.19
C THR A 684 17.53 44.87 11.37
N GLN A 685 18.78 44.39 11.20
CA GLN A 685 19.97 45.25 11.23
C GLN A 685 19.96 46.30 10.12
N TYR A 686 19.53 45.94 8.91
CA TYR A 686 19.36 46.87 7.81
C TYR A 686 18.36 47.97 8.17
N TYR A 687 17.18 47.62 8.69
CA TYR A 687 16.20 48.62 9.10
C TYR A 687 16.63 49.48 10.28
N ASN A 688 17.30 48.92 11.29
CA ASN A 688 17.89 49.71 12.37
C ASN A 688 18.86 50.77 11.82
N SER A 689 19.68 50.41 10.82
CA SER A 689 20.58 51.36 10.17
C SER A 689 19.84 52.44 9.37
N CYS A 690 18.72 52.12 8.73
CA CYS A 690 17.92 53.10 7.98
C CYS A 690 17.18 54.09 8.88
N PHE A 691 16.70 53.62 10.04
CA PHE A 691 15.92 54.43 10.99
C PHE A 691 16.75 54.99 12.17
N ASN A 692 18.08 54.75 12.17
CA ASN A 692 19.01 55.16 13.23
C ASN A 692 18.60 54.68 14.64
N LEU A 693 18.23 53.39 14.75
CA LEU A 693 17.81 52.71 15.99
C LEU A 693 18.89 51.82 16.61
#